data_AF-A0A8C0WIZ6-F1
#
_entry.id   AF-A0A8C0WIZ6-F1
#
_cell.length_a   1.000
_cell.length_b   1.000
_cell.length_c   1.000
_cell.angle_alpha   90.00
_cell.angle_beta   90.00
_cell.angle_gamma   90.00
#
_symmetry.space_group_name_H-M   'P 1'
#
loop_
_entity.id
_entity.type
_entity.pdbx_description
1 polymer ?
#
loop_
_entity_poly.entity_id
_entity_poly.type
_entity_poly.pdbx_seq_one_letter_code
_entity_poly.pdbx_strand_id
1 'polypeptide(L)'
;MAQGWAAAGLPGLLFLLFCCGQPLLVPSHTATQQVTISQGITNQATIRSQTTTSQTTTSQTTQSPNLITDEAEASKFVEEYDQTSQVVWNEHAEANWNYNTNITTENSKILMQNSMKVANHTLKYGTWAKQFDVSNFQNAITKRIIKKVQDLERAALPVHELEEYDQILLDMETTYSVATVCHTNGTCLQLEPDLVNVMATSRKYEELQWVWKSWRDQVGRAILPFFPKYVELSNKAAQLNGYMDAGDSWRSMYETPSLEQDLEQLFQELQPLYLNLHAYVRRALHHHYGPQHINLEGPIPAHLLGNMWAQTWSNIYDLVVPFPSALKMDATEAMIKQGWTPKRMFEEADNFFTSLGLLPVPPEFWNKSMLEKPTDGREVVCHASAWDFYNGKDFRIKQCTTVNMEELVVVHHEMGHIQYFMQYKDLPVAFREGANPGFHEAIGDVLALSVSTPKHLHSLNLLSSEGGDYEYDINFLMKMALDKIAFIPFSYLLDQWRWRVFDGSITKENYNLEWWNLRLKYQGLCPPVPRSQGDFDPGAKFHVPSSVPYIRYFVSFIIQFQFHEALCQAAGHQGALHKCDIYQSKEAGKLLADTMKLGFSKPWPEAMKLITGQPNMSASAMMNYFKPLMDWLITENERHGEKLGWPQYDWTPNSARLEGSSPDSGLVNFLGMNLEPQQARVGQWVLLFLGVALLVATLGLTQRLCSIRRHSLHQSHRGPQFGSEVELRHS
;
A
#
# COMPACT_ATOMS: atom_id res chain seq x y z
N MET A 1 19.84 31.79 59.16
CA MET A 1 18.85 32.62 59.90
C MET A 1 17.75 33.01 58.92
N ALA A 2 16.49 32.77 59.32
CA ALA A 2 15.19 33.11 58.68
C ALA A 2 14.93 32.56 57.25
N GLN A 3 14.16 31.47 57.06
CA GLN A 3 12.68 31.31 57.05
C GLN A 3 11.98 32.07 55.89
N GLY A 4 11.12 31.47 55.04
CA GLY A 4 10.35 30.25 55.26
C GLY A 4 9.64 29.60 54.05
N TRP A 5 9.24 28.35 54.33
CA TRP A 5 8.02 27.61 53.93
C TRP A 5 8.00 26.91 52.57
N ALA A 6 8.27 25.60 52.65
CA ALA A 6 7.82 24.58 51.72
C ALA A 6 6.30 24.34 51.85
N ALA A 7 5.67 23.97 50.74
CA ALA A 7 4.38 23.25 50.75
C ALA A 7 4.39 22.18 49.65
N ALA A 8 3.78 21.05 50.00
CA ALA A 8 3.90 19.75 49.36
C ALA A 8 3.16 19.63 48.02
N GLY A 9 3.65 18.71 47.20
CA GLY A 9 2.89 18.16 46.08
C GLY A 9 1.65 17.41 46.56
N LEU A 10 0.62 17.44 45.73
CA LEU A 10 -0.59 16.64 45.90
C LEU A 10 -0.97 16.03 44.55
N PRO A 11 -1.07 14.69 44.47
CA PRO A 11 -1.65 13.97 43.36
C PRO A 11 -3.18 13.92 43.48
N GLY A 12 -3.87 13.70 42.35
CA GLY A 12 -5.21 13.11 42.33
C GLY A 12 -6.40 14.07 42.42
N LEU A 13 -6.98 14.42 41.28
CA LEU A 13 -8.39 14.81 41.16
C LEU A 13 -8.89 14.67 39.70
N LEU A 14 -8.87 13.44 39.19
CA LEU A 14 -9.66 13.04 38.00
C LEU A 14 -10.05 11.55 38.00
N PHE A 15 -10.04 10.91 39.18
CA PHE A 15 -10.61 9.58 39.41
C PHE A 15 -11.39 9.65 40.72
N LEU A 16 -12.71 9.87 40.65
CA LEU A 16 -13.73 9.50 41.66
C LEU A 16 -15.08 10.14 41.30
N LEU A 17 -15.77 9.56 40.30
CA LEU A 17 -17.22 9.66 40.15
C LEU A 17 -17.76 8.38 39.49
N PHE A 18 -17.35 7.23 40.02
CA PHE A 18 -18.03 5.94 39.85
C PHE A 18 -17.61 5.07 41.04
N CYS A 19 -18.45 5.00 42.07
CA CYS A 19 -18.66 3.83 42.95
C CYS A 19 -19.43 4.25 44.21
N CYS A 20 -20.75 4.00 44.20
CA CYS A 20 -21.51 3.64 45.40
C CYS A 20 -22.43 2.48 45.00
N GLY A 21 -22.04 1.28 45.41
CA GLY A 21 -22.81 0.04 45.23
C GLY A 21 -22.06 -1.12 45.88
N GLN A 22 -22.37 -1.39 47.15
CA GLN A 22 -21.85 -2.52 47.94
C GLN A 22 -22.69 -3.81 47.75
N PRO A 23 -22.20 -4.98 48.23
CA PRO A 23 -22.39 -6.31 47.61
C PRO A 23 -23.24 -7.29 48.45
N LEU A 24 -23.44 -8.53 47.96
CA LEU A 24 -23.49 -9.77 48.78
C LEU A 24 -23.29 -11.05 47.94
N LEU A 25 -22.65 -12.03 48.59
CA LEU A 25 -22.00 -13.31 48.25
C LEU A 25 -22.93 -14.47 47.72
N VAL A 26 -22.55 -15.26 46.68
CA VAL A 26 -21.84 -16.61 46.64
C VAL A 26 -22.75 -17.79 47.11
N PRO A 27 -22.80 -19.00 46.48
CA PRO A 27 -21.63 -19.83 46.10
C PRO A 27 -21.63 -20.65 44.80
N SER A 28 -20.40 -21.08 44.48
CA SER A 28 -19.91 -22.03 43.48
C SER A 28 -20.04 -23.50 43.88
N HIS A 29 -20.09 -24.43 42.89
CA HIS A 29 -19.34 -25.70 42.94
C HIS A 29 -19.13 -26.30 41.54
N THR A 30 -17.91 -26.78 41.32
CA THR A 30 -17.36 -27.61 40.23
C THR A 30 -17.84 -29.06 40.25
N ALA A 31 -17.89 -29.73 39.08
CA ALA A 31 -17.24 -31.02 38.76
C ALA A 31 -17.98 -31.90 37.71
N THR A 32 -17.28 -32.19 36.62
CA THR A 32 -17.10 -33.46 35.86
C THR A 32 -18.25 -34.41 35.46
N GLN A 33 -18.09 -34.92 34.22
CA GLN A 33 -18.32 -36.29 33.70
C GLN A 33 -19.58 -36.69 32.89
N GLN A 34 -19.25 -37.29 31.73
CA GLN A 34 -19.76 -38.53 31.11
C GLN A 34 -21.04 -38.58 30.24
N VAL A 35 -20.76 -39.00 29.00
CA VAL A 35 -21.52 -39.89 28.09
C VAL A 35 -22.41 -40.90 28.84
N THR A 36 -23.65 -41.12 28.38
CA THR A 36 -24.21 -42.44 27.93
C THR A 36 -25.64 -42.30 27.38
N ILE A 37 -25.87 -43.12 26.34
CA ILE A 37 -27.07 -43.54 25.60
C ILE A 37 -28.27 -43.94 26.48
N SER A 38 -29.52 -43.71 26.02
CA SER A 38 -30.54 -44.77 25.76
C SER A 38 -31.97 -44.23 25.51
N GLN A 39 -32.60 -44.77 24.46
CA GLN A 39 -33.99 -45.27 24.29
C GLN A 39 -35.08 -44.72 25.23
N GLY A 40 -36.28 -44.34 24.81
CA GLY A 40 -37.17 -44.89 23.78
C GLY A 40 -38.58 -45.00 24.38
N ILE A 41 -39.58 -45.19 23.50
CA ILE A 41 -40.98 -45.60 23.78
C ILE A 41 -41.97 -44.43 24.03
N THR A 42 -42.75 -44.01 23.02
CA THR A 42 -44.12 -44.46 22.63
C THR A 42 -45.24 -44.06 23.60
N ASN A 43 -46.21 -43.26 23.12
CA ASN A 43 -47.67 -43.46 23.26
C ASN A 43 -48.38 -42.24 22.63
N GLN A 44 -49.01 -42.43 21.47
CA GLN A 44 -50.41 -42.83 21.24
C GLN A 44 -51.34 -41.63 21.06
N ALA A 45 -51.97 -41.67 19.88
CA ALA A 45 -52.93 -40.75 19.31
C ALA A 45 -54.21 -40.60 20.14
N THR A 46 -54.87 -39.45 19.99
CA THR A 46 -56.34 -39.44 19.88
C THR A 46 -56.78 -38.34 18.91
N ILE A 47 -57.57 -38.77 17.93
CA ILE A 47 -58.16 -38.02 16.84
C ILE A 47 -59.38 -37.25 17.33
N ARG A 48 -59.57 -36.00 16.90
CA ARG A 48 -60.91 -35.45 16.71
C ARG A 48 -60.93 -34.45 15.54
N SER A 49 -61.63 -34.84 14.49
CA SER A 49 -61.94 -34.07 13.30
C SER A 49 -63.02 -33.01 13.58
N GLN A 50 -62.82 -31.78 13.12
CA GLN A 50 -63.90 -30.88 12.72
C GLN A 50 -63.47 -30.08 11.48
N THR A 51 -64.35 -30.11 10.49
CA THR A 51 -64.25 -29.58 9.13
C THR A 51 -64.68 -28.12 9.10
N THR A 52 -63.92 -27.18 8.51
CA THR A 52 -64.46 -26.11 7.62
C THR A 52 -63.36 -25.29 6.89
N THR A 53 -63.52 -25.19 5.56
CA THR A 53 -63.22 -24.06 4.65
C THR A 53 -61.78 -23.48 4.51
N SER A 54 -61.15 -23.89 3.42
CA SER A 54 -60.42 -23.11 2.40
C SER A 54 -59.98 -21.65 2.71
N GLN A 55 -58.66 -21.43 2.71
CA GLN A 55 -58.04 -20.37 1.90
C GLN A 55 -56.57 -20.70 1.61
N THR A 56 -56.27 -20.76 0.33
CA THR A 56 -54.97 -21.03 -0.29
C THR A 56 -53.98 -19.94 0.08
N THR A 57 -52.93 -20.27 0.83
CA THR A 57 -51.71 -19.46 0.87
C THR A 57 -50.67 -20.18 0.01
N THR A 58 -50.55 -19.76 -1.24
CA THR A 58 -49.45 -20.13 -2.13
C THR A 58 -48.16 -19.60 -1.50
N SER A 59 -47.42 -20.46 -0.80
CA SER A 59 -46.03 -20.20 -0.48
C SER A 59 -45.26 -20.23 -1.80
N GLN A 60 -44.91 -19.07 -2.33
CA GLN A 60 -43.83 -18.97 -3.30
C GLN A 60 -42.54 -19.40 -2.60
N THR A 61 -42.22 -20.68 -2.73
CA THR A 61 -40.87 -21.17 -2.53
C THR A 61 -40.04 -20.51 -3.62
N THR A 62 -39.23 -19.52 -3.26
CA THR A 62 -38.09 -19.09 -4.07
C THR A 62 -37.24 -20.33 -4.30
N GLN A 63 -37.39 -20.95 -5.47
CA GLN A 63 -36.44 -21.95 -5.95
C GLN A 63 -35.07 -21.30 -5.93
N SER A 64 -34.15 -21.83 -5.12
CA SER A 64 -32.74 -21.58 -5.33
C SER A 64 -32.44 -21.85 -6.81
N PRO A 65 -31.67 -20.98 -7.50
CA PRO A 65 -31.28 -21.28 -8.87
C PRO A 65 -30.63 -22.68 -8.89
N ASN A 66 -31.07 -23.54 -9.80
CA ASN A 66 -30.42 -24.83 -10.04
C ASN A 66 -29.03 -24.54 -10.62
N LEU A 67 -28.05 -24.29 -9.73
CA LEU A 67 -26.66 -24.07 -10.11
C LEU A 67 -26.07 -25.37 -10.69
N ILE A 68 -25.18 -25.21 -11.67
CA ILE A 68 -24.52 -26.32 -12.35
C ILE A 68 -23.47 -26.94 -11.42
N THR A 69 -23.55 -28.26 -11.23
CA THR A 69 -22.62 -29.05 -10.42
C THR A 69 -21.86 -30.11 -11.22
N ASP A 70 -22.08 -30.19 -12.54
CA ASP A 70 -21.40 -31.13 -13.43
C ASP A 70 -19.95 -30.68 -13.72
N GLU A 71 -18.97 -31.51 -13.34
CA GLU A 71 -17.55 -31.24 -13.57
C GLU A 71 -17.14 -31.31 -15.05
N ALA A 72 -17.85 -32.09 -15.87
CA ALA A 72 -17.55 -32.17 -17.30
C ALA A 72 -17.90 -30.85 -17.99
N GLU A 73 -19.05 -30.28 -17.65
CA GLU A 73 -19.46 -28.95 -18.12
C GLU A 73 -18.52 -27.85 -17.61
N ALA A 74 -18.12 -27.92 -16.33
CA ALA A 74 -17.17 -26.99 -15.74
C ALA A 74 -15.79 -27.04 -16.42
N SER A 75 -15.31 -28.24 -16.78
CA SER A 75 -14.02 -28.41 -17.47
C SER A 75 -14.08 -27.83 -18.88
N LYS A 76 -15.16 -28.09 -19.63
CA LYS A 76 -15.39 -27.51 -20.95
C LYS A 76 -15.46 -25.97 -20.89
N PHE A 77 -16.12 -25.43 -19.88
CA PHE A 77 -16.16 -23.98 -19.64
C PHE A 77 -14.75 -23.40 -19.47
N VAL A 78 -13.91 -24.01 -18.64
CA VAL A 78 -12.53 -23.55 -18.39
C VAL A 78 -11.70 -23.59 -19.68
N GLU A 79 -11.81 -24.64 -20.48
CA GLU A 79 -11.11 -24.76 -21.77
C GLU A 79 -11.55 -23.67 -22.76
N GLU A 80 -12.85 -23.43 -22.90
CA GLU A 80 -13.38 -22.37 -23.77
C GLU A 80 -13.00 -20.98 -23.28
N TYR A 81 -13.03 -20.74 -21.96
CA TYR A 81 -12.60 -19.49 -21.36
C TYR A 81 -11.12 -19.23 -21.66
N ASP A 82 -10.25 -20.22 -21.45
CA ASP A 82 -8.81 -20.06 -21.66
C ASP A 82 -8.48 -19.73 -23.13
N GLN A 83 -9.03 -20.50 -24.07
CA GLN A 83 -8.78 -20.30 -25.50
C GLN A 83 -9.23 -18.92 -25.99
N THR A 84 -10.42 -18.46 -25.56
CA THR A 84 -10.95 -17.17 -26.00
C THR A 84 -10.30 -16.00 -25.28
N SER A 85 -9.94 -16.15 -24.00
CA SER A 85 -9.24 -15.11 -23.24
C SER A 85 -7.86 -14.83 -23.83
N GLN A 86 -7.10 -15.86 -24.21
CA GLN A 86 -5.79 -15.67 -24.87
C GLN A 86 -5.88 -14.74 -26.09
N VAL A 87 -6.92 -14.89 -26.92
CA VAL A 87 -7.12 -14.06 -28.12
C VAL A 87 -7.49 -12.62 -27.74
N VAL A 88 -8.51 -12.45 -26.89
CA VAL A 88 -9.03 -11.12 -26.53
C VAL A 88 -8.02 -10.32 -25.73
N TRP A 89 -7.28 -10.97 -24.83
CA TRP A 89 -6.26 -10.32 -24.01
C TRP A 89 -5.00 -9.98 -24.81
N ASN A 90 -4.62 -10.81 -25.80
CA ASN A 90 -3.53 -10.46 -26.72
C ASN A 90 -3.85 -9.20 -27.55
N GLU A 91 -5.06 -9.12 -28.13
CA GLU A 91 -5.50 -7.93 -28.88
C GLU A 91 -5.48 -6.66 -28.01
N HIS A 92 -5.94 -6.78 -26.75
CA HIS A 92 -5.92 -5.67 -25.81
C HIS A 92 -4.50 -5.27 -25.40
N ALA A 93 -3.63 -6.23 -25.09
CA ALA A 93 -2.23 -5.99 -24.74
C ALA A 93 -1.50 -5.24 -25.87
N GLU A 94 -1.73 -5.60 -27.14
CA GLU A 94 -1.15 -4.89 -28.29
C GLU A 94 -1.68 -3.45 -28.42
N ALA A 95 -2.99 -3.24 -28.26
CA ALA A 95 -3.57 -1.89 -28.25
C ALA A 95 -3.02 -1.03 -27.12
N ASN A 96 -2.86 -1.61 -25.92
CA ASN A 96 -2.34 -0.93 -24.75
C ASN A 96 -0.85 -0.60 -24.88
N TRP A 97 -0.06 -1.54 -25.42
CA TRP A 97 1.34 -1.32 -25.76
C TRP A 97 1.51 -0.17 -26.76
N ASN A 98 0.72 -0.15 -27.82
CA ASN A 98 0.77 0.90 -28.85
C ASN A 98 0.45 2.28 -28.29
N TYR A 99 -0.49 2.37 -27.35
CA TYR A 99 -0.77 3.61 -26.63
C TYR A 99 0.41 4.04 -25.74
N ASN A 100 0.90 3.13 -24.90
CA ASN A 100 1.97 3.41 -23.94
C ASN A 100 3.31 3.78 -24.60
N THR A 101 3.55 3.32 -25.83
CA THR A 101 4.78 3.60 -26.61
C THR A 101 4.56 4.64 -27.73
N ASN A 102 3.35 5.18 -27.85
CA ASN A 102 3.00 6.24 -28.79
C ASN A 102 1.65 6.88 -28.40
N ILE A 103 1.68 7.85 -27.48
CA ILE A 103 0.49 8.51 -26.95
C ILE A 103 -0.11 9.41 -28.05
N THR A 104 -1.27 9.02 -28.59
CA THR A 104 -2.02 9.77 -29.61
C THR A 104 -3.51 9.59 -29.41
N THR A 105 -4.33 10.51 -29.95
CA THR A 105 -5.80 10.38 -29.94
C THR A 105 -6.30 9.14 -30.67
N GLU A 106 -5.57 8.67 -31.69
CA GLU A 106 -5.94 7.46 -32.43
C GLU A 106 -5.67 6.21 -31.59
N ASN A 107 -4.48 6.09 -30.99
CA ASN A 107 -4.15 4.95 -30.15
C ASN A 107 -5.01 4.91 -28.88
N SER A 108 -5.34 6.07 -28.29
CA SER A 108 -6.24 6.13 -27.13
C SER A 108 -7.64 5.58 -27.46
N LYS A 109 -8.19 5.96 -28.62
CA LYS A 109 -9.46 5.43 -29.11
C LYS A 109 -9.41 3.92 -29.39
N ILE A 110 -8.33 3.43 -30.01
CA ILE A 110 -8.15 1.99 -30.27
C ILE A 110 -8.05 1.20 -28.95
N LEU A 111 -7.33 1.73 -27.96
CA LEU A 111 -7.25 1.13 -26.63
C LEU A 111 -8.62 1.06 -25.97
N MET A 112 -9.39 2.15 -25.96
CA MET A 112 -10.75 2.16 -25.40
C MET A 112 -11.68 1.14 -26.09
N GLN A 113 -11.61 1.03 -27.42
CA GLN A 113 -12.40 0.04 -28.16
C GLN A 113 -12.05 -1.40 -27.75
N ASN A 114 -10.76 -1.71 -27.58
CA ASN A 114 -10.34 -3.03 -27.13
C ASN A 114 -10.65 -3.27 -25.65
N SER A 115 -10.59 -2.25 -24.79
CA SER A 115 -11.05 -2.34 -23.40
C SER A 115 -12.52 -2.76 -23.30
N MET A 116 -13.38 -2.22 -24.17
CA MET A 116 -14.80 -2.63 -24.24
C MET A 116 -14.98 -4.07 -24.76
N LYS A 117 -14.13 -4.55 -25.69
CA LYS A 117 -14.15 -5.95 -26.11
C LYS A 117 -13.80 -6.89 -24.95
N VAL A 118 -12.76 -6.57 -24.18
CA VAL A 118 -12.37 -7.32 -22.97
C VAL A 118 -13.52 -7.32 -21.97
N ALA A 119 -14.11 -6.16 -21.67
CA ALA A 119 -15.22 -6.08 -20.73
C ALA A 119 -16.44 -6.92 -21.15
N ASN A 120 -16.79 -6.93 -22.44
CA ASN A 120 -17.86 -7.78 -22.96
C ASN A 120 -17.53 -9.27 -22.84
N HIS A 121 -16.28 -9.67 -23.10
CA HIS A 121 -15.82 -11.04 -22.90
C HIS A 121 -15.90 -11.43 -21.42
N THR A 122 -15.36 -10.60 -20.53
CA THR A 122 -15.41 -10.80 -19.06
C THR A 122 -16.85 -10.92 -18.58
N LEU A 123 -17.74 -10.01 -18.99
CA LEU A 123 -19.16 -10.06 -18.63
C LEU A 123 -19.82 -11.36 -19.08
N LYS A 124 -19.59 -11.80 -20.33
CA LYS A 124 -20.13 -13.04 -20.87
C LYS A 124 -19.67 -14.26 -20.05
N TYR A 125 -18.36 -14.41 -19.87
CA TYR A 125 -17.79 -15.60 -19.23
C TYR A 125 -18.00 -15.60 -17.73
N GLY A 126 -17.92 -14.45 -17.05
CA GLY A 126 -18.20 -14.41 -15.62
C GLY A 126 -19.68 -14.55 -15.28
N THR A 127 -20.59 -14.10 -16.15
CA THR A 127 -22.03 -14.41 -15.99
C THR A 127 -22.29 -15.92 -16.12
N TRP A 128 -21.60 -16.60 -17.05
CA TRP A 128 -21.66 -18.05 -17.15
C TRP A 128 -21.00 -18.73 -15.93
N ALA A 129 -19.84 -18.23 -15.47
CA ALA A 129 -19.16 -18.73 -14.29
C ALA A 129 -20.02 -18.67 -13.01
N LYS A 130 -20.84 -17.62 -12.87
CA LYS A 130 -21.79 -17.46 -11.74
C LYS A 130 -22.92 -18.49 -11.72
N GLN A 131 -23.11 -19.27 -12.79
CA GLN A 131 -24.08 -20.37 -12.83
C GLN A 131 -23.56 -21.66 -12.21
N PHE A 132 -22.25 -21.78 -11.96
CA PHE A 132 -21.64 -22.96 -11.34
C PHE A 132 -21.60 -22.85 -9.81
N ASP A 133 -21.94 -23.94 -9.12
CA ASP A 133 -21.73 -24.06 -7.68
C ASP A 133 -20.34 -24.66 -7.39
N VAL A 134 -19.36 -23.76 -7.22
CA VAL A 134 -17.96 -24.10 -6.94
C VAL A 134 -17.75 -24.85 -5.62
N SER A 135 -18.74 -24.90 -4.72
CA SER A 135 -18.61 -25.63 -3.46
C SER A 135 -18.60 -27.15 -3.65
N ASN A 136 -19.24 -27.64 -4.73
CA ASN A 136 -19.45 -29.07 -5.01
C ASN A 136 -18.35 -29.72 -5.88
N PHE A 137 -17.45 -28.94 -6.48
CA PHE A 137 -16.37 -29.48 -7.31
C PHE A 137 -15.24 -30.12 -6.49
N GLN A 138 -14.84 -31.32 -6.90
CA GLN A 138 -13.68 -32.07 -6.42
C GLN A 138 -12.39 -31.58 -7.08
N ASN A 139 -12.42 -31.20 -8.37
CA ASN A 139 -11.25 -30.67 -9.06
C ASN A 139 -10.90 -29.25 -8.55
N ALA A 140 -9.86 -29.17 -7.72
CA ALA A 140 -9.40 -27.91 -7.11
C ALA A 140 -8.95 -26.85 -8.13
N ILE A 141 -8.40 -27.25 -9.28
CA ILE A 141 -7.96 -26.33 -10.34
C ILE A 141 -9.18 -25.70 -11.00
N THR A 142 -10.13 -26.51 -11.47
CA THR A 142 -11.38 -26.04 -12.09
C THR A 142 -12.15 -25.14 -11.14
N LYS A 143 -12.27 -25.55 -9.86
CA LYS A 143 -12.89 -24.76 -8.79
C LYS A 143 -12.25 -23.37 -8.66
N ARG A 144 -10.92 -23.30 -8.59
CA ARG A 144 -10.18 -22.05 -8.41
C ARG A 144 -10.28 -21.14 -9.63
N ILE A 145 -10.22 -21.68 -10.85
CA ILE A 145 -10.40 -20.90 -12.08
C ILE A 145 -11.81 -20.31 -12.12
N ILE A 146 -12.85 -21.13 -11.95
CA ILE A 146 -14.25 -20.66 -12.01
C ILE A 146 -14.50 -19.59 -10.93
N LYS A 147 -14.00 -19.80 -9.71
CA LYS A 147 -14.11 -18.79 -8.65
C LYS A 147 -13.47 -17.46 -9.04
N LYS A 148 -12.32 -17.46 -9.71
CA LYS A 148 -11.67 -16.23 -10.21
C LYS A 148 -12.50 -15.57 -11.31
N VAL A 149 -13.02 -16.35 -12.26
CA VAL A 149 -13.81 -15.84 -13.40
C VAL A 149 -15.20 -15.35 -12.96
N GLN A 150 -15.69 -15.76 -11.79
CA GLN A 150 -16.91 -15.18 -11.19
C GLN A 150 -16.75 -13.71 -10.81
N ASP A 151 -15.52 -13.22 -10.62
CA ASP A 151 -15.24 -11.80 -10.47
C ASP A 151 -15.22 -11.12 -11.84
N LEU A 152 -16.14 -10.18 -12.05
CA LEU A 152 -16.25 -9.40 -13.28
C LEU A 152 -15.42 -8.12 -13.25
N GLU A 153 -14.82 -7.78 -12.10
CA GLU A 153 -14.11 -6.52 -11.86
C GLU A 153 -14.97 -5.32 -12.32
N ARG A 154 -14.37 -4.36 -13.06
CA ARG A 154 -15.08 -3.21 -13.65
C ARG A 154 -16.17 -3.60 -14.65
N ALA A 155 -16.11 -4.78 -15.28
CA ALA A 155 -17.10 -5.21 -16.27
C ALA A 155 -18.48 -5.52 -15.64
N ALA A 156 -18.58 -5.53 -14.30
CA ALA A 156 -19.85 -5.55 -13.60
C ALA A 156 -20.63 -4.24 -13.73
N LEU A 157 -19.97 -3.12 -14.01
CA LEU A 157 -20.61 -1.81 -14.14
C LEU A 157 -21.57 -1.77 -15.35
N PRO A 158 -22.68 -0.99 -15.25
CA PRO A 158 -23.48 -0.64 -16.41
C PRO A 158 -22.61 0.01 -17.51
N VAL A 159 -22.94 -0.24 -18.78
CA VAL A 159 -22.12 0.17 -19.94
C VAL A 159 -21.68 1.64 -19.89
N HIS A 160 -22.59 2.57 -19.60
CA HIS A 160 -22.27 4.01 -19.51
C HIS A 160 -21.28 4.32 -18.37
N GLU A 161 -21.41 3.65 -17.24
CA GLU A 161 -20.51 3.85 -16.09
C GLU A 161 -19.15 3.18 -16.31
N LEU A 162 -19.11 2.06 -17.04
CA LEU A 162 -17.88 1.42 -17.48
C LEU A 162 -17.10 2.32 -18.46
N GLU A 163 -17.78 2.91 -19.46
CA GLU A 163 -17.16 3.86 -20.39
C GLU A 163 -16.61 5.09 -19.66
N GLU A 164 -17.38 5.63 -18.70
CA GLU A 164 -16.94 6.72 -17.83
C GLU A 164 -15.71 6.33 -16.98
N TYR A 165 -15.72 5.14 -16.39
CA TYR A 165 -14.60 4.62 -15.59
C TYR A 165 -13.32 4.50 -16.42
N ASP A 166 -13.42 3.90 -17.61
CA ASP A 166 -12.30 3.69 -18.51
C ASP A 166 -11.71 5.00 -19.02
N GLN A 167 -12.57 5.98 -19.34
CA GLN A 167 -12.12 7.32 -19.73
C GLN A 167 -11.41 8.03 -18.58
N ILE A 168 -11.95 7.96 -17.34
CA ILE A 168 -11.34 8.56 -16.16
C ILE A 168 -9.94 7.99 -15.90
N LEU A 169 -9.77 6.67 -15.97
CA LEU A 169 -8.45 6.05 -15.79
C LEU A 169 -7.46 6.52 -16.85
N LEU A 170 -7.88 6.53 -18.12
CA LEU A 170 -7.04 6.99 -19.23
C LEU A 170 -6.67 8.46 -19.09
N ASP A 171 -7.61 9.32 -18.70
CA ASP A 171 -7.37 10.75 -18.49
C ASP A 171 -6.40 11.00 -17.34
N MET A 172 -6.53 10.27 -16.22
CA MET A 172 -5.61 10.36 -15.09
C MET A 172 -4.18 9.91 -15.46
N GLU A 173 -4.04 8.78 -16.16
CA GLU A 173 -2.74 8.26 -16.60
C GLU A 173 -2.07 9.20 -17.64
N THR A 174 -2.86 9.73 -18.58
CA THR A 174 -2.39 10.71 -19.56
C THR A 174 -1.93 11.99 -18.88
N THR A 175 -2.76 12.54 -18.00
CA THR A 175 -2.46 13.77 -17.24
C THR A 175 -1.15 13.64 -16.47
N TYR A 176 -0.90 12.49 -15.86
CA TYR A 176 0.37 12.22 -15.19
C TYR A 176 1.55 12.16 -16.17
N SER A 177 1.40 11.42 -17.26
CA SER A 177 2.51 11.06 -18.16
C SER A 177 3.00 12.21 -19.04
N VAL A 178 2.09 13.11 -19.44
CA VAL A 178 2.44 14.25 -20.33
C VAL A 178 2.73 15.55 -19.57
N ALA A 179 2.59 15.54 -18.23
CA ALA A 179 2.77 16.73 -17.42
C ALA A 179 4.19 17.29 -17.51
N THR A 180 4.27 18.62 -17.55
CA THR A 180 5.53 19.36 -17.51
C THR A 180 5.49 20.47 -16.46
N VAL A 181 6.66 20.75 -15.90
CA VAL A 181 6.88 21.85 -14.96
C VAL A 181 7.72 22.91 -15.66
N CYS A 182 7.20 24.13 -15.78
CA CYS A 182 7.88 25.21 -16.49
C CYS A 182 8.48 26.25 -15.54
N HIS A 183 9.72 26.65 -15.83
CA HIS A 183 10.34 27.82 -15.25
C HIS A 183 9.69 29.12 -15.79
N THR A 184 9.85 30.22 -15.07
CA THR A 184 9.34 31.55 -15.49
C THR A 184 9.97 32.06 -16.77
N ASN A 185 11.12 31.53 -17.17
CA ASN A 185 11.80 31.84 -18.44
C ASN A 185 11.25 31.05 -19.64
N GLY A 186 10.27 30.16 -19.44
CA GLY A 186 9.64 29.36 -20.50
C GLY A 186 10.23 27.96 -20.73
N THR A 187 11.30 27.57 -20.01
CA THR A 187 11.84 26.20 -20.11
C THR A 187 10.95 25.23 -19.35
N CYS A 188 10.45 24.18 -20.01
CA CYS A 188 9.60 23.16 -19.40
C CYS A 188 10.34 21.83 -19.26
N LEU A 189 10.18 21.19 -18.10
CA LEU A 189 10.85 19.97 -17.69
C LEU A 189 9.82 18.86 -17.52
N GLN A 190 10.12 17.68 -18.05
CA GLN A 190 9.33 16.46 -17.81
C GLN A 190 9.76 15.79 -16.50
N LEU A 191 8.92 14.90 -15.95
CA LEU A 191 9.32 14.13 -14.77
C LEU A 191 10.60 13.33 -15.04
N GLU A 192 10.58 12.53 -16.11
CA GLU A 192 11.71 11.69 -16.54
C GLU A 192 12.28 12.17 -17.89
N PRO A 193 13.59 12.49 -17.96
CA PRO A 193 14.59 12.38 -16.90
C PRO A 193 14.75 13.65 -16.03
N ASP A 194 14.15 14.79 -16.42
CA ASP A 194 14.60 16.11 -15.95
C ASP A 194 14.39 16.34 -14.45
N LEU A 195 13.14 16.27 -13.97
CA LEU A 195 12.83 16.58 -12.57
C LEU A 195 13.39 15.52 -11.62
N VAL A 196 13.40 14.25 -12.03
CA VAL A 196 14.03 13.16 -11.26
C VAL A 196 15.52 13.43 -11.08
N ASN A 197 16.22 13.84 -12.14
CA ASN A 197 17.64 14.20 -12.06
C ASN A 197 17.89 15.38 -11.11
N VAL A 198 17.05 16.42 -11.13
CA VAL A 198 17.19 17.55 -10.19
C VAL A 198 16.98 17.09 -8.74
N MET A 199 15.94 16.28 -8.48
CA MET A 199 15.69 15.74 -7.14
C MET A 199 16.83 14.84 -6.64
N ALA A 200 17.47 14.08 -7.52
CA ALA A 200 18.56 13.18 -7.18
C ALA A 200 19.88 13.91 -6.91
N THR A 201 20.21 14.93 -7.71
CA THR A 201 21.55 15.54 -7.74
C THR A 201 21.66 16.90 -7.08
N SER A 202 20.58 17.70 -7.03
CA SER A 202 20.65 19.02 -6.40
C SER A 202 20.83 18.89 -4.89
N ARG A 203 21.60 19.84 -4.34
CA ARG A 203 21.88 19.99 -2.90
C ARG A 203 21.47 21.36 -2.38
N LYS A 204 20.61 22.06 -3.14
CA LYS A 204 20.08 23.39 -2.81
C LYS A 204 18.64 23.27 -2.35
N TYR A 205 18.37 23.67 -1.11
CA TYR A 205 17.05 23.56 -0.47
C TYR A 205 15.92 24.16 -1.33
N GLU A 206 16.08 25.42 -1.77
CA GLU A 206 15.05 26.16 -2.51
C GLU A 206 14.77 25.59 -3.91
N GLU A 207 15.79 25.01 -4.58
CA GLU A 207 15.62 24.37 -5.89
C GLU A 207 14.83 23.06 -5.76
N LEU A 208 15.19 22.23 -4.78
CA LEU A 208 14.45 21.01 -4.46
C LEU A 208 13.02 21.33 -4.02
N GLN A 209 12.81 22.39 -3.24
CA GLN A 209 11.49 22.81 -2.78
C GLN A 209 10.63 23.23 -3.97
N TRP A 210 11.20 24.00 -4.91
CA TRP A 210 10.52 24.44 -6.11
C TRP A 210 10.10 23.24 -6.99
N VAL A 211 11.01 22.32 -7.29
CA VAL A 211 10.70 21.12 -8.09
C VAL A 211 9.60 20.29 -7.42
N TRP A 212 9.78 19.99 -6.13
CA TRP A 212 8.85 19.17 -5.36
C TRP A 212 7.45 19.77 -5.33
N LYS A 213 7.34 21.09 -5.13
CA LYS A 213 6.07 21.80 -5.06
C LYS A 213 5.43 21.93 -6.44
N SER A 214 6.20 22.33 -7.45
CA SER A 214 5.69 22.54 -8.81
C SER A 214 5.14 21.25 -9.41
N TRP A 215 5.79 20.10 -9.18
CA TRP A 215 5.26 18.81 -9.65
C TRP A 215 3.88 18.49 -9.04
N ARG A 216 3.72 18.70 -7.73
CA ARG A 216 2.44 18.50 -7.03
C ARG A 216 1.36 19.49 -7.44
N ASP A 217 1.75 20.73 -7.68
CA ASP A 217 0.85 21.77 -8.15
C ASP A 217 0.32 21.47 -9.56
N GLN A 218 1.18 20.96 -10.46
CA GLN A 218 0.79 20.65 -11.84
C GLN A 218 0.03 19.35 -11.96
N VAL A 219 0.50 18.28 -11.32
CA VAL A 219 -0.08 16.94 -11.49
C VAL A 219 -1.12 16.65 -10.42
N GLY A 220 -0.75 16.78 -9.15
CA GLY A 220 -1.65 16.47 -8.04
C GLY A 220 -2.99 17.19 -8.18
N ARG A 221 -2.96 18.51 -8.38
CA ARG A 221 -4.19 19.31 -8.57
C ARG A 221 -4.97 18.94 -9.83
N ALA A 222 -4.30 18.55 -10.91
CA ALA A 222 -4.97 18.15 -12.15
C ALA A 222 -5.66 16.78 -12.03
N ILE A 223 -5.18 15.89 -11.17
CA ILE A 223 -5.81 14.58 -10.91
C ILE A 223 -7.04 14.70 -9.99
N LEU A 224 -7.04 15.65 -9.06
CA LEU A 224 -8.09 15.80 -8.04
C LEU A 224 -9.54 15.80 -8.58
N PRO A 225 -9.89 16.45 -9.72
CA PRO A 225 -11.25 16.45 -10.23
C PRO A 225 -11.78 15.05 -10.63
N PHE A 226 -10.90 14.16 -11.08
CA PHE A 226 -11.25 12.82 -11.53
C PHE A 226 -11.41 11.83 -10.36
N PHE A 227 -10.57 11.99 -9.34
CA PHE A 227 -10.36 10.98 -8.31
C PHE A 227 -11.62 10.60 -7.51
N PRO A 228 -12.51 11.52 -7.08
CA PRO A 228 -13.73 11.14 -6.37
C PRO A 228 -14.66 10.23 -7.18
N LYS A 229 -14.81 10.50 -8.49
CA LYS A 229 -15.66 9.69 -9.38
C LYS A 229 -15.01 8.33 -9.66
N TYR A 230 -13.70 8.29 -9.81
CA TYR A 230 -12.93 7.03 -9.86
C TYR A 230 -13.18 6.16 -8.61
N VAL A 231 -13.12 6.74 -7.40
CA VAL A 231 -13.37 6.00 -6.14
C VAL A 231 -14.81 5.47 -6.09
N GLU A 232 -15.79 6.29 -6.45
CA GLU A 232 -17.20 5.91 -6.51
C GLU A 232 -17.42 4.69 -7.42
N LEU A 233 -16.92 4.76 -8.66
CA LEU A 233 -17.08 3.70 -9.66
C LEU A 233 -16.30 2.43 -9.28
N SER A 234 -15.09 2.58 -8.73
CA SER A 234 -14.29 1.44 -8.24
C SER A 234 -15.02 0.69 -7.11
N ASN A 235 -15.56 1.42 -6.13
CA ASN A 235 -16.32 0.82 -5.04
C ASN A 235 -17.61 0.16 -5.54
N LYS A 236 -18.31 0.79 -6.49
CA LYS A 236 -19.51 0.21 -7.09
C LYS A 236 -19.20 -1.10 -7.82
N ALA A 237 -18.13 -1.14 -8.60
CA ALA A 237 -17.67 -2.37 -9.26
C ALA A 237 -17.33 -3.47 -8.24
N ALA A 238 -16.63 -3.14 -7.17
CA ALA A 238 -16.29 -4.09 -6.11
C ALA A 238 -17.54 -4.66 -5.42
N GLN A 239 -18.51 -3.80 -5.10
CA GLN A 239 -19.78 -4.19 -4.48
C GLN A 239 -20.63 -5.10 -5.38
N LEU A 240 -20.66 -4.85 -6.69
CA LEU A 240 -21.35 -5.70 -7.66
C LEU A 240 -20.71 -7.10 -7.80
N ASN A 241 -19.45 -7.25 -7.36
CA ASN A 241 -18.73 -8.53 -7.29
C ASN A 241 -18.71 -9.14 -5.89
N GLY A 242 -19.39 -8.53 -4.90
CA GLY A 242 -19.56 -9.09 -3.57
C GLY A 242 -18.50 -8.69 -2.54
N TYR A 243 -17.66 -7.71 -2.85
CA TYR A 243 -16.73 -7.09 -1.89
C TYR A 243 -17.36 -5.89 -1.19
N MET A 244 -16.78 -5.45 -0.07
CA MET A 244 -17.27 -4.25 0.63
C MET A 244 -16.94 -2.95 -0.11
N ASP A 245 -15.71 -2.88 -0.62
CA ASP A 245 -15.12 -1.74 -1.31
C ASP A 245 -13.96 -2.20 -2.21
N ALA A 246 -13.36 -1.29 -3.00
CA ALA A 246 -12.26 -1.63 -3.90
C ALA A 246 -10.99 -2.07 -3.16
N GLY A 247 -10.77 -1.60 -1.92
CA GLY A 247 -9.65 -2.04 -1.08
C GLY A 247 -9.79 -3.49 -0.64
N ASP A 248 -11.01 -3.91 -0.27
CA ASP A 248 -11.33 -5.31 0.05
C ASP A 248 -11.09 -6.24 -1.15
N SER A 249 -11.55 -5.84 -2.34
CA SER A 249 -11.26 -6.54 -3.60
C SER A 249 -9.75 -6.71 -3.83
N TRP A 250 -8.96 -5.64 -3.69
CA TRP A 250 -7.51 -5.70 -3.87
C TRP A 250 -6.81 -6.61 -2.85
N ARG A 251 -7.20 -6.54 -1.57
CA ARG A 251 -6.62 -7.39 -0.51
C ARG A 251 -6.96 -8.87 -0.73
N SER A 252 -8.08 -9.18 -1.39
CA SER A 252 -8.50 -10.56 -1.65
C SER A 252 -7.51 -11.36 -2.52
N MET A 253 -6.69 -10.68 -3.34
CA MET A 253 -5.64 -11.30 -4.17
C MET A 253 -4.56 -12.03 -3.35
N TYR A 254 -4.43 -11.72 -2.05
CA TYR A 254 -3.51 -12.41 -1.15
C TYR A 254 -4.12 -13.64 -0.51
N GLU A 255 -5.42 -13.87 -0.63
CA GLU A 255 -6.14 -15.00 -0.02
C GLU A 255 -5.82 -15.18 1.48
N THR A 256 -5.55 -14.09 2.18
CA THR A 256 -5.04 -14.07 3.56
C THR A 256 -5.96 -13.21 4.43
N PRO A 257 -6.86 -13.81 5.22
CA PRO A 257 -7.77 -13.05 6.08
C PRO A 257 -7.05 -12.17 7.12
N SER A 258 -5.83 -12.55 7.53
CA SER A 258 -4.99 -11.82 8.49
C SER A 258 -4.10 -10.75 7.87
N LEU A 259 -4.25 -10.44 6.58
CA LEU A 259 -3.29 -9.64 5.83
C LEU A 259 -2.96 -8.30 6.51
N GLU A 260 -3.96 -7.55 6.96
CA GLU A 260 -3.70 -6.25 7.62
C GLU A 260 -2.92 -6.40 8.92
N GLN A 261 -3.23 -7.41 9.74
CA GLN A 261 -2.48 -7.66 10.98
C GLN A 261 -1.05 -8.11 10.69
N ASP A 262 -0.86 -9.00 9.71
CA ASP A 262 0.45 -9.52 9.32
C ASP A 262 1.35 -8.39 8.80
N LEU A 263 0.80 -7.47 7.98
CA LEU A 263 1.53 -6.32 7.45
C LEU A 263 1.93 -5.33 8.55
N GLU A 264 1.01 -5.02 9.48
CA GLU A 264 1.32 -4.17 10.64
C GLU A 264 2.42 -4.81 11.50
N GLN A 265 2.35 -6.11 11.76
CA GLN A 265 3.38 -6.80 12.52
C GLN A 265 4.76 -6.71 11.83
N LEU A 266 4.83 -6.98 10.53
CA LEU A 266 6.07 -6.86 9.75
C LEU A 266 6.63 -5.43 9.78
N PHE A 267 5.74 -4.42 9.69
CA PHE A 267 6.14 -3.02 9.80
C PHE A 267 6.74 -2.70 11.19
N GLN A 268 6.12 -3.20 12.27
CA GLN A 268 6.62 -3.02 13.63
C GLN A 268 7.96 -3.72 13.87
N GLU A 269 8.17 -4.91 13.31
CA GLU A 269 9.45 -5.63 13.39
C GLU A 269 10.62 -4.84 12.77
N LEU A 270 10.34 -4.05 11.72
CA LEU A 270 11.34 -3.24 11.01
C LEU A 270 11.52 -1.82 11.57
N GLN A 271 10.61 -1.36 12.44
CA GLN A 271 10.69 -0.01 13.02
C GLN A 271 12.03 0.32 13.68
N PRO A 272 12.65 -0.56 14.50
CA PRO A 272 13.92 -0.22 15.14
C PRO A 272 15.02 0.18 14.14
N LEU A 273 15.09 -0.53 13.00
CA LEU A 273 16.06 -0.25 11.95
C LEU A 273 15.72 1.04 11.19
N TYR A 274 14.44 1.25 10.85
CA TYR A 274 14.01 2.48 10.19
C TYR A 274 14.25 3.73 11.06
N LEU A 275 13.92 3.68 12.35
CA LEU A 275 14.09 4.82 13.25
C LEU A 275 15.57 5.20 13.45
N ASN A 276 16.46 4.22 13.51
CA ASN A 276 17.89 4.45 13.57
C ASN A 276 18.44 5.04 12.26
N LEU A 277 18.00 4.55 11.11
CA LEU A 277 18.35 5.10 9.81
C LEU A 277 17.84 6.55 9.66
N HIS A 278 16.58 6.80 10.03
CA HIS A 278 15.94 8.12 9.99
C HIS A 278 16.71 9.14 10.84
N ALA A 279 17.02 8.81 12.09
CA ALA A 279 17.76 9.70 12.98
C ALA A 279 19.16 10.04 12.44
N TYR A 280 19.89 9.02 11.94
CA TYR A 280 21.20 9.21 11.33
C TYR A 280 21.15 10.13 10.10
N VAL A 281 20.21 9.88 9.18
CA VAL A 281 20.00 10.70 7.98
C VAL A 281 19.60 12.12 8.36
N ARG A 282 18.70 12.29 9.34
CA ARG A 282 18.27 13.60 9.84
C ARG A 282 19.45 14.44 10.34
N ARG A 283 20.37 13.84 11.12
CA ARG A 283 21.59 14.54 11.55
C ARG A 283 22.45 14.98 10.37
N ALA A 284 22.66 14.10 9.40
CA ALA A 284 23.47 14.42 8.22
C ALA A 284 22.85 15.56 7.39
N LEU A 285 21.51 15.54 7.20
CA LEU A 285 20.78 16.63 6.56
C LEU A 285 20.87 17.92 7.36
N HIS A 286 20.84 17.85 8.69
CA HIS A 286 21.06 19.02 9.57
C HIS A 286 22.45 19.63 9.36
N HIS A 287 23.51 18.82 9.22
CA HIS A 287 24.85 19.33 8.92
C HIS A 287 24.95 20.06 7.58
N HIS A 288 24.27 19.55 6.54
CA HIS A 288 24.32 20.13 5.20
C HIS A 288 23.40 21.33 5.01
N TYR A 289 22.12 21.21 5.39
CA TYR A 289 21.10 22.24 5.19
C TYR A 289 20.99 23.22 6.36
N GLY A 290 21.53 22.89 7.53
CA GLY A 290 21.57 23.74 8.71
C GLY A 290 20.33 23.67 9.62
N PRO A 291 20.46 24.21 10.85
CA PRO A 291 19.44 24.13 11.90
C PRO A 291 18.14 24.86 11.58
N GLN A 292 18.18 25.83 10.67
CA GLN A 292 16.99 26.59 10.24
C GLN A 292 16.05 25.75 9.36
N HIS A 293 16.53 24.63 8.82
CA HIS A 293 15.80 23.80 7.86
C HIS A 293 15.53 22.39 8.39
N ILE A 294 16.21 21.96 9.45
CA ILE A 294 16.09 20.61 10.02
C ILE A 294 16.04 20.71 11.54
N ASN A 295 15.01 20.13 12.15
CA ASN A 295 14.94 19.91 13.60
C ASN A 295 15.42 18.49 13.92
N LEU A 296 16.42 18.35 14.78
CA LEU A 296 16.99 17.06 15.19
C LEU A 296 16.02 16.16 15.99
N GLU A 297 14.89 16.71 16.46
CA GLU A 297 13.83 15.98 17.16
C GLU A 297 12.51 15.96 16.37
N GLY A 298 12.49 16.52 15.16
CA GLY A 298 11.31 16.67 14.32
C GLY A 298 11.31 15.76 13.08
N PRO A 299 10.23 15.80 12.27
CA PRO A 299 10.18 15.11 10.99
C PRO A 299 11.13 15.72 9.94
N ILE A 300 11.55 14.93 8.95
CA ILE A 300 12.41 15.39 7.85
C ILE A 300 11.56 16.05 6.75
N PRO A 301 11.96 17.20 6.18
CA PRO A 301 11.28 17.79 5.03
C PRO A 301 11.31 16.87 3.80
N ALA A 302 10.14 16.53 3.26
CA ALA A 302 9.94 15.47 2.26
C ALA A 302 10.61 15.67 0.87
N HIS A 303 11.31 16.78 0.65
CA HIS A 303 11.95 17.14 -0.62
C HIS A 303 13.48 16.98 -0.60
N LEU A 304 14.06 16.58 0.54
CA LEU A 304 15.51 16.52 0.74
C LEU A 304 16.11 15.13 0.64
N LEU A 305 15.33 14.14 0.19
CA LEU A 305 15.67 12.73 0.27
C LEU A 305 16.00 12.11 -1.09
N GLY A 306 16.48 12.91 -2.03
CA GLY A 306 17.02 12.40 -3.31
C GLY A 306 15.99 11.84 -4.30
N ASN A 307 14.70 11.92 -3.97
CA ASN A 307 13.61 11.34 -4.74
C ASN A 307 12.35 12.20 -4.61
N MET A 308 11.56 12.32 -5.69
CA MET A 308 10.34 13.15 -5.77
C MET A 308 9.32 12.86 -4.66
N TRP A 309 9.26 11.61 -4.18
CA TRP A 309 8.32 11.15 -3.15
C TRP A 309 8.99 10.78 -1.84
N ALA A 310 10.32 10.86 -1.75
CA ALA A 310 11.09 10.36 -0.61
C ALA A 310 10.76 8.88 -0.29
N GLN A 311 10.49 8.08 -1.33
CA GLN A 311 10.23 6.64 -1.17
C GLN A 311 11.53 5.85 -0.99
N THR A 312 12.61 6.33 -1.61
CA THR A 312 13.96 5.77 -1.58
C THR A 312 14.93 6.94 -1.45
N TRP A 313 16.00 6.76 -0.67
CA TRP A 313 16.89 7.83 -0.21
C TRP A 313 18.33 7.68 -0.68
N SER A 314 18.60 6.69 -1.53
CA SER A 314 19.99 6.34 -1.86
C SER A 314 20.71 7.37 -2.75
N ASN A 315 19.95 8.31 -3.34
CA ASN A 315 20.49 9.44 -4.10
C ASN A 315 21.09 10.56 -3.23
N ILE A 316 20.93 10.51 -1.90
CA ILE A 316 21.65 11.39 -0.96
C ILE A 316 22.81 10.68 -0.26
N TYR A 317 23.27 9.55 -0.80
CA TYR A 317 24.35 8.76 -0.21
C TYR A 317 25.65 9.56 0.02
N ASP A 318 25.96 10.50 -0.87
CA ASP A 318 27.07 11.46 -0.74
C ASP A 318 27.00 12.32 0.54
N LEU A 319 25.80 12.61 1.05
CA LEU A 319 25.59 13.38 2.28
C LEU A 319 25.68 12.53 3.54
N VAL A 320 25.42 11.21 3.41
CA VAL A 320 25.20 10.31 4.55
C VAL A 320 26.19 9.14 4.56
N VAL A 321 27.29 9.25 3.82
CA VAL A 321 28.32 8.21 3.73
C VAL A 321 28.94 7.96 5.12
N PRO A 322 28.85 6.73 5.67
CA PRO A 322 29.42 6.39 6.97
C PRO A 322 30.93 6.63 7.06
N PHE A 323 31.67 6.18 6.04
CA PHE A 323 33.12 6.28 5.95
C PHE A 323 33.53 6.94 4.61
N PRO A 324 33.70 8.28 4.59
CA PRO A 324 34.02 9.02 3.36
C PRO A 324 35.40 8.69 2.76
N SER A 325 36.30 8.13 3.57
CA SER A 325 37.66 7.70 3.18
C SER A 325 37.68 6.42 2.36
N ALA A 326 36.62 5.60 2.41
CA ALA A 326 36.54 4.33 1.70
C ALA A 326 36.24 4.52 0.20
N LEU A 327 36.55 3.50 -0.61
CA LEU A 327 36.31 3.49 -2.05
C LEU A 327 34.83 3.70 -2.38
N LYS A 328 34.56 4.52 -3.40
CA LYS A 328 33.20 4.76 -3.92
C LYS A 328 32.63 3.51 -4.58
N MET A 329 31.34 3.27 -4.37
CA MET A 329 30.62 2.09 -4.86
C MET A 329 29.84 2.29 -6.16
N ASP A 330 29.78 3.51 -6.68
CA ASP A 330 28.96 3.83 -7.85
C ASP A 330 29.65 3.36 -9.14
N ALA A 331 29.02 2.41 -9.82
CA ALA A 331 29.47 1.85 -11.09
C ALA A 331 29.22 2.80 -12.30
N THR A 332 28.47 3.88 -12.13
CA THR A 332 27.98 4.72 -13.25
C THR A 332 29.12 5.28 -14.11
N GLU A 333 30.16 5.85 -13.50
CA GLU A 333 31.32 6.37 -14.25
C GLU A 333 32.04 5.26 -15.03
N ALA A 334 32.16 4.07 -14.44
CA ALA A 334 32.77 2.92 -15.08
C ALA A 334 31.92 2.41 -16.27
N MET A 335 30.60 2.35 -16.11
CA MET A 335 29.65 1.99 -17.17
C MET A 335 29.78 2.93 -18.37
N ILE A 336 29.75 4.25 -18.13
CA ILE A 336 29.87 5.26 -19.18
C ILE A 336 31.23 5.15 -19.87
N LYS A 337 32.33 5.07 -19.10
CA LYS A 337 33.69 4.97 -19.64
C LYS A 337 33.91 3.71 -20.48
N GLN A 338 33.25 2.62 -20.14
CA GLN A 338 33.30 1.34 -20.87
C GLN A 338 32.30 1.27 -22.04
N GLY A 339 31.55 2.34 -22.32
CA GLY A 339 30.60 2.39 -23.43
C GLY A 339 29.39 1.47 -23.24
N TRP A 340 28.88 1.35 -22.01
CA TRP A 340 27.63 0.64 -21.74
C TRP A 340 26.45 1.33 -22.42
N THR A 341 25.48 0.54 -22.83
CA THR A 341 24.23 0.97 -23.48
C THR A 341 23.05 0.33 -22.76
N PRO A 342 21.81 0.86 -22.91
CA PRO A 342 20.61 0.20 -22.39
C PRO A 342 20.54 -1.27 -22.82
N LYS A 343 20.74 -1.55 -24.12
CA LYS A 343 20.76 -2.92 -24.65
C LYS A 343 21.77 -3.83 -23.91
N ARG A 344 22.99 -3.35 -23.67
CA ARG A 344 24.00 -4.13 -22.92
C ARG A 344 23.53 -4.42 -21.48
N MET A 345 22.88 -3.47 -20.81
CA MET A 345 22.35 -3.69 -19.46
C MET A 345 21.34 -4.84 -19.43
N PHE A 346 20.44 -4.91 -20.43
CA PHE A 346 19.49 -6.02 -20.58
C PHE A 346 20.19 -7.34 -20.95
N GLU A 347 21.23 -7.31 -21.80
CA GLU A 347 22.02 -8.50 -22.15
C GLU A 347 22.74 -9.07 -20.92
N GLU A 348 23.30 -8.24 -20.05
CA GLU A 348 23.91 -8.70 -18.80
C GLU A 348 22.87 -9.25 -17.81
N ALA A 349 21.66 -8.69 -17.79
CA ALA A 349 20.57 -9.26 -17.01
C ALA A 349 20.16 -10.65 -17.55
N ASP A 350 19.95 -10.80 -18.86
CA ASP A 350 19.66 -12.11 -19.49
C ASP A 350 20.78 -13.13 -19.23
N ASN A 351 22.04 -12.70 -19.27
CA ASN A 351 23.19 -13.51 -18.88
C ASN A 351 23.12 -13.96 -17.41
N PHE A 352 22.69 -13.09 -16.49
CA PHE A 352 22.50 -13.45 -15.10
C PHE A 352 21.44 -14.55 -14.96
N PHE A 353 20.24 -14.37 -15.55
CA PHE A 353 19.16 -15.37 -15.47
C PHE A 353 19.59 -16.71 -16.07
N THR A 354 20.20 -16.71 -17.26
CA THR A 354 20.69 -17.94 -17.90
C THR A 354 21.85 -18.59 -17.14
N SER A 355 22.68 -17.81 -16.42
CA SER A 355 23.70 -18.35 -15.52
C SER A 355 23.11 -19.21 -14.41
N LEU A 356 21.88 -18.92 -13.94
CA LEU A 356 21.15 -19.73 -12.97
C LEU A 356 20.50 -20.98 -13.60
N GLY A 357 20.53 -21.10 -14.93
CA GLY A 357 19.81 -22.16 -15.66
C GLY A 357 18.33 -21.84 -15.87
N LEU A 358 17.96 -20.55 -15.75
CA LEU A 358 16.65 -20.04 -16.13
C LEU A 358 16.57 -19.83 -17.65
N LEU A 359 15.42 -19.38 -18.12
CA LEU A 359 15.13 -19.28 -19.55
C LEU A 359 15.73 -17.99 -20.13
N PRO A 360 16.40 -18.04 -21.29
CA PRO A 360 16.76 -16.81 -22.00
C PRO A 360 15.49 -16.13 -22.55
N VAL A 361 15.49 -14.80 -22.62
CA VAL A 361 14.39 -14.07 -23.29
C VAL A 361 14.36 -14.40 -24.79
N PRO A 362 13.16 -14.47 -25.41
CA PRO A 362 13.04 -14.87 -26.82
C PRO A 362 13.58 -13.78 -27.77
N PRO A 363 13.96 -14.12 -29.02
CA PRO A 363 14.38 -13.12 -30.01
C PRO A 363 13.34 -12.00 -30.26
N GLU A 364 12.05 -12.31 -30.10
CA GLU A 364 10.96 -11.34 -30.22
C GLU A 364 11.01 -10.22 -29.17
N PHE A 365 11.49 -10.53 -27.96
CA PHE A 365 11.68 -9.54 -26.89
C PHE A 365 12.62 -8.42 -27.34
N TRP A 366 13.77 -8.76 -27.92
CA TRP A 366 14.76 -7.79 -28.40
C TRP A 366 14.26 -6.95 -29.56
N ASN A 367 13.42 -7.52 -30.42
CA ASN A 367 12.90 -6.85 -31.60
C ASN A 367 11.76 -5.88 -31.28
N LYS A 368 10.97 -6.15 -30.23
CA LYS A 368 9.73 -5.42 -29.95
C LYS A 368 9.74 -4.54 -28.70
N SER A 369 10.68 -4.76 -27.77
CA SER A 369 10.75 -3.95 -26.54
C SER A 369 11.19 -2.51 -26.79
N MET A 370 10.75 -1.59 -25.93
CA MET A 370 11.20 -0.20 -25.91
C MET A 370 12.18 -0.04 -24.73
N LEU A 371 13.46 -0.29 -24.99
CA LEU A 371 14.52 -0.32 -23.97
C LEU A 371 15.19 1.05 -23.75
N GLU A 372 14.79 2.07 -24.50
CA GLU A 372 15.26 3.45 -24.35
C GLU A 372 14.19 4.41 -24.86
N LYS A 373 14.25 5.68 -24.41
CA LYS A 373 13.27 6.71 -24.82
C LYS A 373 13.42 7.01 -26.33
N PRO A 374 12.35 6.92 -27.13
CA PRO A 374 12.42 7.29 -28.55
C PRO A 374 12.82 8.75 -28.76
N THR A 375 13.63 9.00 -29.80
CA THR A 375 14.08 10.36 -30.18
C THR A 375 13.33 10.93 -31.39
N ASP A 376 12.26 10.28 -31.83
CA ASP A 376 11.48 10.63 -33.02
C ASP A 376 10.29 11.56 -32.72
N GLY A 377 10.23 12.09 -31.49
CA GLY A 377 9.23 13.06 -31.05
C GLY A 377 7.94 12.46 -30.52
N ARG A 378 7.83 11.13 -30.42
CA ARG A 378 6.66 10.48 -29.79
C ARG A 378 6.64 10.69 -28.28
N GLU A 379 5.44 10.87 -27.75
CA GLU A 379 5.18 10.83 -26.30
C GLU A 379 4.95 9.39 -25.85
N VAL A 380 5.54 9.03 -24.72
CA VAL A 380 5.50 7.66 -24.18
C VAL A 380 5.32 7.70 -22.66
N VAL A 381 4.77 6.63 -22.11
CA VAL A 381 4.77 6.41 -20.66
C VAL A 381 6.15 5.87 -20.28
N CYS A 382 7.00 6.69 -19.67
CA CYS A 382 8.39 6.29 -19.39
C CYS A 382 8.56 5.31 -18.22
N HIS A 383 7.63 5.30 -17.26
CA HIS A 383 7.70 4.44 -16.08
C HIS A 383 7.93 2.97 -16.48
N ALA A 384 8.96 2.35 -15.92
CA ALA A 384 9.35 0.98 -16.25
C ALA A 384 8.19 0.00 -16.07
N SER A 385 8.02 -0.90 -17.04
CA SER A 385 7.06 -2.00 -16.94
C SER A 385 7.37 -3.15 -17.88
N ALA A 386 7.05 -4.36 -17.43
CA ALA A 386 7.12 -5.61 -18.20
C ALA A 386 5.72 -6.10 -18.61
N TRP A 387 5.63 -6.70 -19.79
CA TRP A 387 4.36 -7.01 -20.46
C TRP A 387 4.33 -8.45 -20.96
N ASP A 388 3.28 -9.20 -20.58
CA ASP A 388 2.89 -10.48 -21.17
C ASP A 388 1.76 -10.25 -22.18
N PHE A 389 1.94 -10.73 -23.41
CA PHE A 389 0.94 -10.62 -24.48
C PHE A 389 0.04 -11.87 -24.56
N TYR A 390 0.07 -12.73 -23.54
CA TYR A 390 -0.82 -13.87 -23.30
C TYR A 390 -0.80 -14.99 -24.35
N ASN A 391 0.12 -14.94 -25.32
CA ASN A 391 0.29 -15.96 -26.35
C ASN A 391 1.45 -16.94 -26.07
N GLY A 392 2.15 -16.77 -24.94
CA GLY A 392 3.27 -17.60 -24.51
C GLY A 392 4.57 -17.44 -25.32
N LYS A 393 4.69 -16.38 -26.12
CA LYS A 393 5.85 -16.12 -26.99
C LYS A 393 6.33 -14.67 -26.93
N ASP A 394 5.39 -13.74 -26.93
CA ASP A 394 5.65 -12.30 -26.99
C ASP A 394 5.64 -11.70 -25.58
N PHE A 395 6.82 -11.27 -25.14
CA PHE A 395 7.07 -10.62 -23.86
C PHE A 395 7.92 -9.38 -24.13
N ARG A 396 7.61 -8.26 -23.50
CA ARG A 396 8.29 -6.98 -23.78
C ARG A 396 8.54 -6.17 -22.52
N ILE A 397 9.58 -5.32 -22.54
CA ILE A 397 9.81 -4.29 -21.52
C ILE A 397 9.69 -2.91 -22.16
N LYS A 398 9.07 -1.97 -21.44
CA LYS A 398 8.97 -0.56 -21.77
C LYS A 398 9.63 0.28 -20.67
N GLN A 399 10.83 0.76 -20.91
CA GLN A 399 11.61 1.54 -19.95
C GLN A 399 12.42 2.65 -20.66
N CYS A 400 12.37 3.87 -20.13
CA CYS A 400 13.23 4.97 -20.59
C CYS A 400 14.63 4.88 -19.95
N THR A 401 15.33 3.77 -20.18
CA THR A 401 16.57 3.42 -19.48
C THR A 401 17.68 4.45 -19.72
N THR A 402 18.35 4.83 -18.63
CA THR A 402 19.58 5.64 -18.67
C THR A 402 20.77 4.83 -18.17
N VAL A 403 21.98 5.12 -18.65
CA VAL A 403 23.17 4.33 -18.33
C VAL A 403 23.73 4.74 -16.96
N ASN A 404 23.25 4.10 -15.90
CA ASN A 404 23.75 4.25 -14.53
C ASN A 404 23.45 2.99 -13.68
N MET A 405 23.97 2.95 -12.46
CA MET A 405 23.81 1.82 -11.55
C MET A 405 22.37 1.62 -11.05
N GLU A 406 21.60 2.69 -10.83
CA GLU A 406 20.19 2.61 -10.40
C GLU A 406 19.34 1.92 -11.46
N GLU A 407 19.48 2.34 -12.72
CA GLU A 407 18.77 1.73 -13.84
C GLU A 407 19.24 0.31 -14.13
N LEU A 408 20.50 -0.06 -13.83
CA LEU A 408 20.95 -1.45 -13.93
C LEU A 408 20.17 -2.36 -12.98
N VAL A 409 19.84 -1.87 -11.78
CA VAL A 409 18.99 -2.58 -10.82
C VAL A 409 17.56 -2.69 -11.34
N VAL A 410 17.00 -1.60 -11.89
CA VAL A 410 15.64 -1.61 -12.49
C VAL A 410 15.57 -2.59 -13.67
N VAL A 411 16.59 -2.65 -14.52
CA VAL A 411 16.65 -3.61 -15.63
C VAL A 411 16.55 -5.06 -15.12
N HIS A 412 17.23 -5.40 -14.02
CA HIS A 412 17.11 -6.75 -13.43
C HIS A 412 15.73 -7.00 -12.80
N HIS A 413 15.14 -5.96 -12.21
CA HIS A 413 13.76 -6.01 -11.69
C HIS A 413 12.77 -6.37 -12.81
N GLU A 414 12.76 -5.60 -13.90
CA GLU A 414 11.86 -5.80 -15.04
C GLU A 414 12.09 -7.16 -15.74
N MET A 415 13.35 -7.58 -15.89
CA MET A 415 13.68 -8.90 -16.44
C MET A 415 13.19 -10.04 -15.54
N GLY A 416 13.07 -9.82 -14.23
CA GLY A 416 12.44 -10.77 -13.31
C GLY A 416 10.97 -11.01 -13.61
N HIS A 417 10.22 -9.97 -14.01
CA HIS A 417 8.85 -10.12 -14.46
C HIS A 417 8.78 -10.96 -15.75
N ILE A 418 9.63 -10.68 -16.73
CA ILE A 418 9.72 -11.46 -17.98
C ILE A 418 10.04 -12.93 -17.68
N GLN A 419 10.96 -13.17 -16.75
CA GLN A 419 11.30 -14.52 -16.32
C GLN A 419 10.10 -15.26 -15.72
N TYR A 420 9.29 -14.58 -14.90
CA TYR A 420 8.06 -15.15 -14.35
C TYR A 420 7.05 -15.47 -15.47
N PHE A 421 6.85 -14.54 -16.43
CA PHE A 421 5.99 -14.75 -17.60
C PHE A 421 6.35 -16.03 -18.35
N MET A 422 7.63 -16.22 -18.65
CA MET A 422 8.11 -17.38 -19.38
C MET A 422 7.95 -18.70 -18.61
N GLN A 423 7.98 -18.68 -17.28
CA GLN A 423 7.91 -19.90 -16.45
C GLN A 423 6.49 -20.43 -16.32
N TYR A 424 5.48 -19.56 -16.23
CA TYR A 424 4.08 -19.97 -16.11
C TYR A 424 3.29 -19.93 -17.42
N LYS A 425 3.93 -19.62 -18.55
CA LYS A 425 3.27 -19.44 -19.86
C LYS A 425 2.41 -20.63 -20.31
N ASP A 426 2.65 -21.82 -19.78
CA ASP A 426 1.93 -23.05 -20.13
C ASP A 426 0.72 -23.31 -19.19
N LEU A 427 0.50 -22.48 -18.18
CA LEU A 427 -0.71 -22.49 -17.35
C LEU A 427 -1.88 -21.86 -18.10
N PRO A 428 -3.14 -22.19 -17.71
CA PRO A 428 -4.31 -21.41 -18.12
C PRO A 428 -4.12 -19.94 -17.76
N VAL A 429 -4.58 -19.01 -18.60
CA VAL A 429 -4.34 -17.57 -18.43
C VAL A 429 -4.87 -17.04 -17.09
N ALA A 430 -5.91 -17.65 -16.52
CA ALA A 430 -6.41 -17.34 -15.18
C ALA A 430 -5.38 -17.55 -14.06
N PHE A 431 -4.32 -18.32 -14.30
CA PHE A 431 -3.24 -18.60 -13.35
C PHE A 431 -1.89 -18.01 -13.77
N ARG A 432 -1.81 -17.26 -14.87
CA ARG A 432 -0.58 -16.57 -15.32
C ARG A 432 -0.37 -15.26 -14.54
N GLU A 433 -0.22 -15.42 -13.24
CA GLU A 433 0.05 -14.37 -12.27
C GLU A 433 1.07 -14.91 -11.25
N GLY A 434 1.69 -14.04 -10.46
CA GLY A 434 2.52 -14.48 -9.33
C GLY A 434 1.68 -15.19 -8.27
N ALA A 435 2.30 -16.00 -7.41
CA ALA A 435 1.58 -16.73 -6.36
C ALA A 435 0.72 -15.80 -5.47
N ASN A 436 1.22 -14.58 -5.25
CA ASN A 436 0.43 -13.38 -4.97
C ASN A 436 1.14 -12.18 -5.65
N PRO A 437 0.55 -10.97 -5.67
CA PRO A 437 1.17 -9.83 -6.34
C PRO A 437 2.58 -9.47 -5.84
N GLY A 438 2.88 -9.69 -4.56
CA GLY A 438 4.22 -9.42 -4.01
C GLY A 438 5.30 -10.37 -4.49
N PHE A 439 4.97 -11.62 -4.84
CA PHE A 439 5.93 -12.55 -5.44
C PHE A 439 6.44 -12.04 -6.79
N HIS A 440 5.55 -11.46 -7.59
CA HIS A 440 5.91 -10.99 -8.92
C HIS A 440 6.97 -9.89 -8.88
N GLU A 441 6.79 -8.95 -7.96
CA GLU A 441 7.70 -7.84 -7.67
C GLU A 441 9.01 -8.30 -6.98
N ALA A 442 8.95 -9.38 -6.19
CA ALA A 442 10.10 -9.84 -5.41
C ALA A 442 11.15 -10.57 -6.26
N ILE A 443 10.73 -11.35 -7.27
CA ILE A 443 11.65 -12.17 -8.07
C ILE A 443 12.70 -11.30 -8.77
N GLY A 444 12.29 -10.19 -9.38
CA GLY A 444 13.22 -9.24 -9.99
C GLY A 444 14.19 -8.63 -8.97
N ASP A 445 13.66 -8.23 -7.82
CA ASP A 445 14.45 -7.61 -6.75
C ASP A 445 15.47 -8.55 -6.11
N VAL A 446 15.17 -9.85 -5.98
CA VAL A 446 16.10 -10.86 -5.42
C VAL A 446 17.39 -10.92 -6.21
N LEU A 447 17.30 -10.88 -7.54
CA LEU A 447 18.48 -10.91 -8.39
C LEU A 447 19.24 -9.59 -8.32
N ALA A 448 18.52 -8.47 -8.29
CA ALA A 448 19.13 -7.16 -8.09
C ALA A 448 19.94 -7.06 -6.79
N LEU A 449 19.56 -7.77 -5.71
CA LEU A 449 20.36 -7.86 -4.48
C LEU A 449 21.74 -8.49 -4.72
N SER A 450 21.82 -9.53 -5.57
CA SER A 450 23.09 -10.19 -5.92
C SER A 450 23.92 -9.35 -6.88
N VAL A 451 23.27 -8.74 -7.87
CA VAL A 451 23.91 -7.86 -8.87
C VAL A 451 24.53 -6.63 -8.23
N SER A 452 23.89 -6.09 -7.19
CA SER A 452 24.38 -4.93 -6.45
C SER A 452 25.59 -5.24 -5.56
N THR A 453 25.96 -6.52 -5.43
CA THR A 453 27.12 -6.87 -4.59
C THR A 453 28.42 -6.39 -5.23
N PRO A 454 29.38 -5.93 -4.42
CA PRO A 454 30.71 -5.57 -4.89
C PRO A 454 31.41 -6.70 -5.67
N LYS A 455 31.22 -7.94 -5.22
CA LYS A 455 31.73 -9.15 -5.89
C LYS A 455 31.21 -9.25 -7.32
N HIS A 456 29.91 -9.09 -7.51
CA HIS A 456 29.30 -9.17 -8.82
C HIS A 456 29.74 -8.00 -9.73
N LEU A 457 29.67 -6.77 -9.24
CA LEU A 457 30.09 -5.59 -9.99
C LEU A 457 31.59 -5.63 -10.36
N HIS A 458 32.44 -6.22 -9.51
CA HIS A 458 33.83 -6.47 -9.85
C HIS A 458 33.96 -7.47 -11.00
N SER A 459 33.17 -8.54 -11.01
CA SER A 459 33.16 -9.53 -12.10
C SER A 459 32.75 -8.92 -13.46
N LEU A 460 31.90 -7.90 -13.44
CA LEU A 460 31.52 -7.09 -14.60
C LEU A 460 32.54 -6.00 -14.95
N ASN A 461 33.68 -5.96 -14.26
CA ASN A 461 34.72 -4.94 -14.37
C ASN A 461 34.20 -3.51 -14.09
N LEU A 462 33.13 -3.37 -13.30
CA LEU A 462 32.54 -2.09 -12.92
C LEU A 462 33.12 -1.53 -11.61
N LEU A 463 33.73 -2.38 -10.79
CA LEU A 463 34.49 -2.01 -9.59
C LEU A 463 35.92 -2.56 -9.63
N SER A 464 36.86 -1.84 -9.02
CA SER A 464 38.29 -2.21 -9.02
C SER A 464 38.68 -3.31 -8.02
N SER A 465 37.84 -3.55 -7.01
CA SER A 465 38.05 -4.56 -5.96
C SER A 465 36.72 -5.18 -5.56
N GLU A 466 36.74 -6.43 -5.13
CA GLU A 466 35.58 -7.15 -4.57
C GLU A 466 35.16 -6.64 -3.17
N GLY A 467 35.88 -5.66 -2.62
CA GLY A 467 35.67 -5.14 -1.27
C GLY A 467 36.29 -6.04 -0.20
N GLY A 468 35.73 -6.00 1.02
CA GLY A 468 36.16 -6.86 2.14
C GLY A 468 36.55 -6.12 3.41
N ASP A 469 36.74 -4.80 3.36
CA ASP A 469 37.00 -3.97 4.54
C ASP A 469 35.69 -3.59 5.24
N TYR A 470 35.73 -3.55 6.57
CA TYR A 470 34.57 -3.22 7.41
C TYR A 470 33.91 -1.88 7.02
N GLU A 471 34.72 -0.84 6.75
CA GLU A 471 34.22 0.47 6.35
C GLU A 471 33.42 0.40 5.03
N TYR A 472 33.91 -0.41 4.09
CA TYR A 472 33.28 -0.60 2.80
C TYR A 472 31.97 -1.39 2.92
N ASP A 473 31.94 -2.44 3.75
CA ASP A 473 30.71 -3.20 4.02
C ASP A 473 29.61 -2.35 4.65
N ILE A 474 29.95 -1.49 5.62
CA ILE A 474 28.98 -0.57 6.24
C ILE A 474 28.50 0.47 5.23
N ASN A 475 29.40 0.99 4.39
CA ASN A 475 29.07 1.88 3.30
C ASN A 475 28.08 1.25 2.31
N PHE A 476 28.28 -0.01 1.93
CA PHE A 476 27.36 -0.77 1.08
C PHE A 476 26.00 -0.96 1.74
N LEU A 477 25.99 -1.45 2.97
CA LEU A 477 24.74 -1.68 3.69
C LEU A 477 23.95 -0.39 3.89
N MET A 478 24.62 0.74 4.14
CA MET A 478 23.97 2.06 4.20
C MET A 478 23.31 2.39 2.87
N LYS A 479 24.02 2.26 1.73
CA LYS A 479 23.46 2.50 0.39
C LYS A 479 22.22 1.63 0.15
N MET A 480 22.28 0.34 0.51
CA MET A 480 21.15 -0.59 0.40
C MET A 480 19.99 -0.22 1.33
N ALA A 481 20.26 0.20 2.56
CA ALA A 481 19.23 0.55 3.54
C ALA A 481 18.47 1.83 3.15
N LEU A 482 19.17 2.80 2.57
CA LEU A 482 18.56 4.02 2.03
C LEU A 482 17.50 3.73 0.96
N ASP A 483 17.58 2.60 0.25
CA ASP A 483 16.50 2.15 -0.64
C ASP A 483 15.54 1.20 0.07
N LYS A 484 16.05 0.08 0.58
CA LYS A 484 15.23 -1.05 1.03
C LYS A 484 14.53 -0.80 2.35
N ILE A 485 15.15 -0.11 3.31
CA ILE A 485 14.54 0.18 4.62
C ILE A 485 13.69 1.45 4.55
N ALA A 486 14.16 2.49 3.86
CA ALA A 486 13.41 3.74 3.71
C ALA A 486 12.05 3.56 3.00
N PHE A 487 11.96 2.57 2.12
CA PHE A 487 10.77 2.29 1.32
C PHE A 487 9.67 1.55 2.08
N ILE A 488 9.99 0.81 3.14
CA ILE A 488 9.02 0.06 3.95
C ILE A 488 7.87 0.94 4.47
N PRO A 489 8.12 2.05 5.21
CA PRO A 489 7.03 2.89 5.68
C PRO A 489 6.28 3.60 4.54
N PHE A 490 6.96 3.93 3.43
CA PHE A 490 6.29 4.54 2.27
C PHE A 490 5.31 3.58 1.58
N SER A 491 5.75 2.34 1.35
CA SER A 491 4.92 1.33 0.70
C SER A 491 3.77 0.88 1.57
N TYR A 492 3.97 0.84 2.89
CA TYR A 492 2.89 0.57 3.84
C TYR A 492 1.83 1.68 3.83
N LEU A 493 2.24 2.95 3.96
CA LEU A 493 1.29 4.04 4.15
C LEU A 493 0.41 4.34 2.93
N LEU A 494 0.90 4.05 1.71
CA LEU A 494 0.18 4.42 0.49
C LEU A 494 -1.13 3.65 0.37
N ASP A 495 -1.10 2.33 0.59
CA ASP A 495 -2.32 1.53 0.57
C ASP A 495 -3.11 1.63 1.87
N GLN A 496 -2.49 1.90 3.01
CA GLN A 496 -3.25 2.32 4.21
C GLN A 496 -4.09 3.58 3.94
N TRP A 497 -3.55 4.54 3.17
CA TRP A 497 -4.32 5.70 2.73
C TRP A 497 -5.43 5.32 1.74
N ARG A 498 -5.12 4.54 0.69
CA ARG A 498 -6.12 4.16 -0.34
C ARG A 498 -7.23 3.27 0.21
N TRP A 499 -6.93 2.31 1.07
CA TRP A 499 -7.93 1.46 1.72
C TRP A 499 -8.91 2.30 2.54
N ARG A 500 -8.40 3.28 3.30
CA ARG A 500 -9.24 4.21 4.06
C ARG A 500 -10.00 5.20 3.17
N VAL A 501 -9.55 5.44 1.94
CA VAL A 501 -10.34 6.19 0.94
C VAL A 501 -11.47 5.32 0.39
N PHE A 502 -11.19 4.07 0.05
CA PHE A 502 -12.18 3.14 -0.48
C PHE A 502 -13.25 2.77 0.54
N ASP A 503 -12.89 2.56 1.82
CA ASP A 503 -13.86 2.26 2.88
C ASP A 503 -14.68 3.49 3.35
N GLY A 504 -14.32 4.69 2.89
CA GLY A 504 -14.99 5.95 3.20
C GLY A 504 -14.52 6.66 4.48
N SER A 505 -13.53 6.14 5.19
CA SER A 505 -12.92 6.79 6.37
C SER A 505 -12.18 8.08 6.02
N ILE A 506 -11.70 8.21 4.79
CA ILE A 506 -11.10 9.41 4.21
C ILE A 506 -11.96 9.85 3.04
N THR A 507 -12.46 11.08 3.09
CA THR A 507 -13.31 11.69 2.08
C THR A 507 -12.53 12.73 1.27
N LYS A 508 -13.14 13.24 0.21
CA LYS A 508 -12.51 14.27 -0.65
C LYS A 508 -12.12 15.55 0.10
N GLU A 509 -12.79 15.84 1.21
CA GLU A 509 -12.50 17.01 2.05
C GLU A 509 -11.20 16.86 2.84
N ASN A 510 -10.74 15.63 3.11
CA ASN A 510 -9.56 15.36 3.94
C ASN A 510 -8.50 14.46 3.26
N TYR A 511 -8.63 14.13 1.97
CA TYR A 511 -7.63 13.36 1.22
C TYR A 511 -6.20 13.78 1.50
N ASN A 512 -5.88 15.06 1.32
CA ASN A 512 -4.50 15.54 1.44
C ASN A 512 -4.06 15.68 2.91
N LEU A 513 -4.98 16.02 3.81
CA LEU A 513 -4.69 16.10 5.24
C LEU A 513 -4.29 14.72 5.79
N GLU A 514 -5.12 13.71 5.51
CA GLU A 514 -4.87 12.34 5.99
C GLU A 514 -3.65 11.71 5.34
N TRP A 515 -3.36 12.05 4.08
CA TRP A 515 -2.10 11.69 3.44
C TRP A 515 -0.89 12.18 4.26
N TRP A 516 -0.87 13.46 4.65
CA TRP A 516 0.23 14.01 5.45
C TRP A 516 0.27 13.50 6.88
N ASN A 517 -0.89 13.21 7.49
CA ASN A 517 -0.95 12.54 8.80
C ASN A 517 -0.27 11.16 8.74
N LEU A 518 -0.48 10.39 7.67
CA LEU A 518 0.16 9.07 7.50
C LEU A 518 1.65 9.20 7.13
N ARG A 519 2.03 10.17 6.30
CA ARG A 519 3.44 10.49 6.01
C ARG A 519 4.22 10.84 7.28
N LEU A 520 3.61 11.63 8.17
CA LEU A 520 4.20 11.94 9.47
C LEU A 520 4.23 10.70 10.38
N LYS A 521 3.11 9.96 10.50
CA LYS A 521 3.00 8.80 11.39
C LYS A 521 3.98 7.68 11.06
N TYR A 522 4.12 7.33 9.78
CA TYR A 522 4.88 6.15 9.38
C TYR A 522 6.31 6.48 8.93
N GLN A 523 6.50 7.59 8.21
CA GLN A 523 7.84 7.96 7.73
C GLN A 523 8.52 9.03 8.59
N GLY A 524 7.80 9.79 9.41
CA GLY A 524 8.39 10.94 10.08
C GLY A 524 8.83 12.02 9.11
N LEU A 525 7.99 12.29 8.09
CA LEU A 525 8.22 13.31 7.09
C LEU A 525 7.17 14.42 7.17
N CYS A 526 7.60 15.65 6.90
CA CYS A 526 6.71 16.81 6.84
C CYS A 526 6.75 17.47 5.44
N PRO A 527 5.67 18.16 5.03
CA PRO A 527 5.68 18.92 3.80
C PRO A 527 6.58 20.15 3.96
N PRO A 528 7.43 20.50 2.98
CA PRO A 528 8.30 21.67 3.10
C PRO A 528 7.57 23.00 2.98
N VAL A 529 6.35 22.97 2.45
CA VAL A 529 5.45 24.11 2.31
C VAL A 529 4.07 23.66 2.80
N PRO A 530 3.33 24.48 3.59
CA PRO A 530 1.98 24.14 4.00
C PRO A 530 1.08 23.78 2.81
N ARG A 531 0.20 22.80 3.00
CA ARG A 531 -0.74 22.36 1.96
C ARG A 531 -2.10 23.01 2.13
N SER A 532 -2.79 23.17 1.02
CA SER A 532 -4.10 23.82 0.88
C SER A 532 -5.17 22.79 0.52
N GLN A 533 -6.45 23.18 0.61
CA GLN A 533 -7.57 22.29 0.28
C GLN A 533 -7.57 21.83 -1.19
N GLY A 534 -7.03 22.64 -2.11
CA GLY A 534 -6.95 22.30 -3.52
C GLY A 534 -5.78 21.36 -3.88
N ASP A 535 -4.94 20.99 -2.91
CA ASP A 535 -3.82 20.09 -3.14
C ASP A 535 -4.26 18.63 -3.07
N PHE A 536 -3.68 17.80 -3.95
CA PHE A 536 -3.85 16.36 -3.96
C PHE A 536 -2.52 15.68 -4.25
N ASP A 537 -1.64 15.71 -3.25
CA ASP A 537 -0.29 15.17 -3.32
C ASP A 537 -0.22 13.66 -3.63
N PRO A 538 -1.17 12.80 -3.21
CA PRO A 538 -1.23 11.41 -3.67
C PRO A 538 -1.29 11.27 -5.20
N GLY A 539 -2.04 12.14 -5.88
CA GLY A 539 -2.17 12.12 -7.35
C GLY A 539 -0.86 12.41 -8.09
N ALA A 540 0.14 12.97 -7.40
CA ALA A 540 1.47 13.21 -7.97
C ALA A 540 2.39 11.96 -7.94
N LYS A 541 1.90 10.78 -7.53
CA LYS A 541 2.61 9.49 -7.56
C LYS A 541 1.92 8.54 -8.53
N PHE A 542 2.63 8.07 -9.56
CA PHE A 542 2.12 7.26 -10.69
C PHE A 542 1.05 6.22 -10.34
N HIS A 543 1.29 5.39 -9.32
CA HIS A 543 0.39 4.29 -8.94
C HIS A 543 -1.01 4.73 -8.50
N VAL A 544 -1.18 6.00 -8.10
CA VAL A 544 -2.49 6.56 -7.70
C VAL A 544 -3.37 6.86 -8.92
N PRO A 545 -2.99 7.72 -9.89
CA PRO A 545 -3.75 7.92 -11.12
C PRO A 545 -3.81 6.68 -12.02
N SER A 546 -2.77 5.82 -12.03
CA SER A 546 -2.78 4.59 -12.84
C SER A 546 -3.51 3.41 -12.16
N SER A 547 -4.14 3.60 -11.00
CA SER A 547 -4.91 2.57 -10.29
C SER A 547 -4.15 1.26 -10.04
N VAL A 548 -2.85 1.33 -9.73
CA VAL A 548 -2.00 0.15 -9.46
C VAL A 548 -1.87 -0.08 -7.95
N PRO A 549 -2.33 -1.22 -7.38
CA PRO A 549 -2.16 -1.57 -5.96
C PRO A 549 -0.70 -1.51 -5.51
N TYR A 550 -0.42 -1.04 -4.28
CA TYR A 550 0.94 -0.71 -3.83
C TYR A 550 1.47 -1.66 -2.75
N ILE A 551 0.59 -2.35 -2.03
CA ILE A 551 0.98 -3.28 -0.98
C ILE A 551 1.83 -4.45 -1.51
N ARG A 552 1.76 -4.71 -2.82
CA ARG A 552 2.67 -5.61 -3.54
C ARG A 552 4.14 -5.28 -3.31
N TYR A 553 4.50 -4.00 -3.26
CA TYR A 553 5.88 -3.57 -3.05
C TYR A 553 6.31 -3.71 -1.59
N PHE A 554 5.40 -3.47 -0.62
CA PHE A 554 5.69 -3.76 0.79
C PHE A 554 6.00 -5.24 0.98
N VAL A 555 5.11 -6.11 0.49
CA VAL A 555 5.29 -7.58 0.56
C VAL A 555 6.57 -7.99 -0.15
N SER A 556 6.83 -7.46 -1.35
CA SER A 556 8.05 -7.70 -2.11
C SER A 556 9.31 -7.41 -1.31
N PHE A 557 9.36 -6.26 -0.64
CA PHE A 557 10.53 -5.82 0.12
C PHE A 557 10.79 -6.65 1.38
N ILE A 558 9.78 -7.39 1.88
CA ILE A 558 9.96 -8.39 2.93
C ILE A 558 10.46 -9.70 2.32
N ILE A 559 9.68 -10.26 1.37
CA ILE A 559 9.90 -11.63 0.92
C ILE A 559 11.12 -11.78 0.01
N GLN A 560 11.58 -10.71 -0.65
CA GLN A 560 12.82 -10.75 -1.43
C GLN A 560 14.03 -11.12 -0.57
N PHE A 561 14.07 -10.71 0.71
CA PHE A 561 15.16 -11.11 1.62
C PHE A 561 14.99 -12.57 2.08
N GLN A 562 13.76 -13.05 2.27
CA GLN A 562 13.52 -14.47 2.57
C GLN A 562 13.94 -15.36 1.40
N PHE A 563 13.62 -14.96 0.17
CA PHE A 563 14.06 -15.63 -1.04
C PHE A 563 15.57 -15.59 -1.18
N HIS A 564 16.17 -14.40 -1.02
CA HIS A 564 17.63 -14.26 -1.09
C HIS A 564 18.33 -15.15 -0.07
N GLU A 565 17.92 -15.15 1.20
CA GLU A 565 18.48 -16.03 2.23
C GLU A 565 18.40 -17.52 1.85
N ALA A 566 17.24 -17.99 1.39
CA ALA A 566 17.06 -19.37 0.98
C ALA A 566 17.89 -19.75 -0.25
N LEU A 567 17.98 -18.86 -1.25
CA LEU A 567 18.75 -19.09 -2.47
C LEU A 567 20.26 -19.06 -2.21
N CYS A 568 20.71 -18.20 -1.30
CA CYS A 568 22.10 -18.17 -0.83
C CYS A 568 22.49 -19.47 -0.13
N GLN A 569 21.60 -20.01 0.71
CA GLN A 569 21.79 -21.32 1.33
C GLN A 569 21.86 -22.43 0.27
N ALA A 570 20.97 -22.40 -0.74
CA ALA A 570 20.99 -23.35 -1.84
C ALA A 570 22.26 -23.25 -2.71
N ALA A 571 22.80 -22.04 -2.89
CA ALA A 571 24.08 -21.79 -3.55
C ALA A 571 25.30 -22.17 -2.70
N GLY A 572 25.11 -22.63 -1.46
CA GLY A 572 26.20 -23.00 -0.55
C GLY A 572 26.98 -21.81 0.01
N HIS A 573 26.43 -20.60 -0.04
CA HIS A 573 27.08 -19.39 0.48
C HIS A 573 27.41 -19.52 1.97
N GLN A 574 28.57 -19.02 2.37
CA GLN A 574 29.03 -18.98 3.75
C GLN A 574 29.35 -17.54 4.15
N GLY A 575 29.06 -17.17 5.39
CA GLY A 575 29.33 -15.83 5.92
C GLY A 575 28.11 -14.92 5.90
N ALA A 576 28.34 -13.61 5.88
CA ALA A 576 27.26 -12.62 5.99
C ALA A 576 26.35 -12.65 4.75
N LEU A 577 25.04 -12.56 4.98
CA LEU A 577 24.03 -12.66 3.93
C LEU A 577 24.19 -11.58 2.85
N HIS A 578 24.51 -10.35 3.24
CA HIS A 578 24.69 -9.23 2.30
C HIS A 578 25.87 -9.38 1.33
N LYS A 579 26.76 -10.36 1.55
CA LYS A 579 27.87 -10.68 0.64
C LYS A 579 27.54 -11.81 -0.34
N CYS A 580 26.35 -12.37 -0.25
CA CYS A 580 25.93 -13.46 -1.12
C CYS A 580 25.71 -12.97 -2.55
N ASP A 581 26.28 -13.70 -3.50
CA ASP A 581 25.99 -13.57 -4.93
C ASP A 581 25.60 -14.95 -5.45
N ILE A 582 24.37 -15.08 -5.95
CA ILE A 582 23.83 -16.35 -6.46
C ILE A 582 24.21 -16.61 -7.93
N TYR A 583 24.93 -15.71 -8.59
CA TYR A 583 25.36 -15.87 -9.98
C TYR A 583 25.98 -17.25 -10.24
N GLN A 584 25.58 -17.89 -11.35
CA GLN A 584 25.95 -19.26 -11.74
C GLN A 584 25.42 -20.42 -10.87
N SER A 585 24.65 -20.16 -9.80
CA SER A 585 24.05 -21.24 -8.98
C SER A 585 22.84 -21.87 -9.67
N LYS A 586 23.00 -23.10 -10.17
CA LYS A 586 21.92 -23.86 -10.82
C LYS A 586 20.89 -24.37 -9.81
N GLU A 587 21.32 -24.62 -8.58
CA GLU A 587 20.48 -25.02 -7.46
C GLU A 587 19.52 -23.90 -7.07
N ALA A 588 20.03 -22.67 -6.96
CA ALA A 588 19.20 -21.49 -6.73
C ALA A 588 18.23 -21.24 -7.89
N GLY A 589 18.71 -21.32 -9.13
CA GLY A 589 17.86 -21.19 -10.32
C GLY A 589 16.76 -22.24 -10.39
N LYS A 590 17.04 -23.50 -10.01
CA LYS A 590 16.02 -24.55 -9.96
C LYS A 590 14.91 -24.22 -8.96
N LEU A 591 15.25 -23.77 -7.75
CA LEU A 591 14.25 -23.37 -6.75
C LEU A 591 13.38 -22.20 -7.26
N LEU A 592 14.00 -21.17 -7.85
CA LEU A 592 13.30 -20.06 -8.48
C LEU A 592 12.33 -20.53 -9.57
N ALA A 593 12.80 -21.37 -10.50
CA ALA A 593 12.00 -21.88 -11.61
C ALA A 593 10.82 -22.73 -11.11
N ASP A 594 11.06 -23.65 -10.18
CA ASP A 594 10.02 -24.54 -9.66
C ASP A 594 8.93 -23.76 -8.92
N THR A 595 9.29 -22.68 -8.21
CA THR A 595 8.33 -21.77 -7.58
C THR A 595 7.54 -20.97 -8.61
N MET A 596 8.22 -20.36 -9.60
CA MET A 596 7.55 -19.53 -10.62
C MET A 596 6.57 -20.32 -11.50
N LYS A 597 6.88 -21.59 -11.80
CA LYS A 597 5.99 -22.48 -12.59
C LYS A 597 4.63 -22.72 -11.95
N LEU A 598 4.48 -22.50 -10.65
CA LEU A 598 3.18 -22.62 -9.98
C LEU A 598 2.20 -21.51 -10.40
N GLY A 599 2.71 -20.35 -10.82
CA GLY A 599 1.89 -19.15 -11.04
C GLY A 599 0.93 -18.91 -9.87
N PHE A 600 -0.33 -18.65 -10.19
CA PHE A 600 -1.40 -18.51 -9.21
C PHE A 600 -2.22 -19.80 -9.00
N SER A 601 -1.73 -20.96 -9.43
CA SER A 601 -2.47 -22.24 -9.37
C SER A 601 -2.60 -22.80 -7.95
N LYS A 602 -1.77 -22.35 -7.02
CA LYS A 602 -1.72 -22.77 -5.62
C LYS A 602 -1.79 -21.56 -4.68
N PRO A 603 -2.28 -21.73 -3.44
CA PRO A 603 -2.14 -20.71 -2.40
C PRO A 603 -0.67 -20.30 -2.23
N TRP A 604 -0.41 -19.00 -2.11
CA TRP A 604 0.95 -18.48 -2.01
C TRP A 604 1.82 -19.09 -0.88
N PRO A 605 1.28 -19.56 0.28
CA PRO A 605 2.11 -20.23 1.28
C PRO A 605 2.77 -21.52 0.78
N GLU A 606 2.18 -22.20 -0.21
CA GLU A 606 2.81 -23.37 -0.85
C GLU A 606 4.03 -22.96 -1.68
N ALA A 607 3.92 -21.87 -2.44
CA ALA A 607 5.04 -21.30 -3.21
C ALA A 607 6.14 -20.77 -2.27
N MET A 608 5.76 -20.10 -1.16
CA MET A 608 6.69 -19.64 -0.12
C MET A 608 7.46 -20.82 0.50
N LYS A 609 6.76 -21.92 0.78
CA LYS A 609 7.36 -23.14 1.34
C LYS A 609 8.29 -23.83 0.36
N LEU A 610 7.99 -23.80 -0.94
CA LEU A 610 8.84 -24.41 -1.95
C LEU A 610 10.21 -23.72 -2.03
N ILE A 611 10.24 -22.40 -1.97
CA ILE A 611 11.49 -21.63 -2.05
C ILE A 611 12.21 -21.50 -0.71
N THR A 612 11.49 -21.25 0.40
CA THR A 612 12.12 -20.95 1.71
C THR A 612 12.08 -22.11 2.71
N GLY A 613 11.37 -23.20 2.40
CA GLY A 613 11.15 -24.31 3.34
C GLY A 613 10.05 -24.06 4.38
N GLN A 614 9.47 -22.85 4.44
CA GLN A 614 8.43 -22.47 5.40
C GLN A 614 7.31 -21.62 4.76
N PRO A 615 6.08 -21.55 5.31
CA PRO A 615 4.93 -20.97 4.60
C PRO A 615 4.66 -19.48 4.82
N ASN A 616 5.30 -18.81 5.79
CA ASN A 616 4.92 -17.49 6.27
C ASN A 616 5.79 -16.37 5.68
N MET A 617 5.26 -15.14 5.66
CA MET A 617 6.07 -13.93 5.50
C MET A 617 6.81 -13.62 6.82
N SER A 618 8.06 -13.18 6.74
CA SER A 618 8.88 -12.86 7.91
C SER A 618 9.92 -11.79 7.58
N ALA A 619 10.07 -10.80 8.47
CA ALA A 619 11.10 -9.77 8.36
C ALA A 619 12.48 -10.24 8.84
N SER A 620 12.60 -11.48 9.37
CA SER A 620 13.83 -12.01 9.96
C SER A 620 15.02 -12.00 8.99
N ALA A 621 14.84 -12.45 7.76
CA ALA A 621 15.90 -12.45 6.74
C ALA A 621 16.38 -11.02 6.40
N MET A 622 15.46 -10.04 6.35
CA MET A 622 15.79 -8.63 6.13
C MET A 622 16.58 -8.07 7.31
N MET A 623 16.16 -8.36 8.55
CA MET A 623 16.88 -7.95 9.76
C MET A 623 18.26 -8.61 9.85
N ASN A 624 18.40 -9.87 9.44
CA ASN A 624 19.68 -10.57 9.37
C ASN A 624 20.63 -9.92 8.34
N TYR A 625 20.10 -9.56 7.17
CA TYR A 625 20.86 -8.87 6.11
C TYR A 625 21.47 -7.56 6.63
N PHE A 626 20.66 -6.73 7.30
CA PHE A 626 21.04 -5.41 7.78
C PHE A 626 21.63 -5.37 9.20
N LYS A 627 21.77 -6.52 9.88
CA LYS A 627 22.27 -6.58 11.25
C LYS A 627 23.58 -5.81 11.48
N PRO A 628 24.62 -5.91 10.63
CA PRO A 628 25.86 -5.16 10.84
C PRO A 628 25.67 -3.64 10.78
N LEU A 629 24.77 -3.17 9.89
CA LEU A 629 24.45 -1.75 9.80
C LEU A 629 23.63 -1.27 11.00
N MET A 630 22.68 -2.09 11.46
CA MET A 630 21.88 -1.77 12.64
C MET A 630 22.77 -1.53 13.86
N ASP A 631 23.74 -2.41 14.08
CA ASP A 631 24.70 -2.29 15.20
C ASP A 631 25.54 -1.01 15.09
N TRP A 632 25.99 -0.70 13.88
CA TRP A 632 26.74 0.53 13.61
C TRP A 632 25.89 1.78 13.82
N LEU A 633 24.65 1.80 13.32
CA LEU A 633 23.72 2.92 13.47
C LEU A 633 23.36 3.19 14.93
N ILE A 634 23.10 2.15 15.73
CA ILE A 634 22.84 2.30 17.17
C ILE A 634 24.03 2.97 17.84
N THR A 635 25.23 2.44 17.63
CA THR A 635 26.47 2.97 18.23
C THR A 635 26.68 4.43 17.83
N GLU A 636 26.47 4.73 16.55
CA GLU A 636 26.67 6.07 16.02
C GLU A 636 25.61 7.07 16.52
N ASN A 637 24.34 6.66 16.60
CA ASN A 637 23.27 7.51 17.12
C ASN A 637 23.43 7.76 18.63
N GLU A 638 23.84 6.75 19.40
CA GLU A 638 24.16 6.90 20.82
C GLU A 638 25.33 7.87 21.04
N ARG A 639 26.38 7.78 20.21
CA ARG A 639 27.55 8.67 20.26
C ARG A 639 27.19 10.15 20.12
N HIS A 640 26.20 10.46 19.29
CA HIS A 640 25.72 11.84 19.06
C HIS A 640 24.48 12.21 19.88
N GLY A 641 23.98 11.30 20.72
CA GLY A 641 22.84 11.56 21.60
C GLY A 641 21.50 11.75 20.87
N GLU A 642 21.33 11.09 19.72
CA GLU A 642 20.13 11.23 18.89
C GLU A 642 18.86 10.81 19.62
N LYS A 643 17.76 11.53 19.36
CA LYS A 643 16.42 11.12 19.78
C LYS A 643 15.75 10.35 18.66
N LEU A 644 15.59 9.04 18.82
CA LEU A 644 14.90 8.21 17.83
C LEU A 644 13.42 8.65 17.70
N GLY A 645 12.91 8.57 16.47
CA GLY A 645 11.60 9.09 16.13
C GLY A 645 11.58 10.63 16.06
N TRP A 646 10.40 11.20 16.10
CA TRP A 646 10.15 12.64 15.95
C TRP A 646 9.18 13.09 17.05
N PRO A 647 9.62 13.14 18.31
CA PRO A 647 8.75 13.55 19.43
C PRO A 647 8.19 14.96 19.25
N GLN A 648 8.91 15.85 18.55
CA GLN A 648 8.42 17.15 18.10
C GLN A 648 7.71 17.02 16.76
N TYR A 649 6.65 16.20 16.73
CA TYR A 649 5.96 15.79 15.50
C TYR A 649 5.20 16.93 14.80
N ASP A 650 4.88 18.00 15.53
CA ASP A 650 4.19 19.20 15.04
C ASP A 650 5.13 20.20 14.35
N TRP A 651 6.44 19.96 14.40
CA TRP A 651 7.42 20.82 13.75
C TRP A 651 7.30 20.78 12.21
N THR A 652 7.37 21.95 11.59
CA THR A 652 7.49 22.12 10.14
C THR A 652 8.50 23.24 9.81
N PRO A 653 9.08 23.27 8.60
CA PRO A 653 9.99 24.36 8.22
C PRO A 653 9.37 25.76 8.30
N ASN A 654 8.04 25.87 8.19
CA ASN A 654 7.34 27.15 8.31
C ASN A 654 7.15 27.59 9.77
N SER A 655 6.88 26.66 10.70
CA SER A 655 6.77 27.00 12.13
C SER A 655 8.10 27.51 12.68
N ALA A 656 9.24 26.93 12.24
CA ALA A 656 10.57 27.42 12.58
C ALA A 656 10.84 28.86 12.12
N ARG A 657 10.38 29.24 10.91
CA ARG A 657 10.49 30.62 10.40
C ARG A 657 9.66 31.61 11.21
N LEU A 658 8.48 31.20 11.71
CA LEU A 658 7.61 32.02 12.55
C LEU A 658 8.16 32.21 13.97
N GLU A 659 8.84 31.20 14.53
CA GLU A 659 9.51 31.31 15.83
C GLU A 659 10.80 32.15 15.75
N GLY A 660 11.57 32.04 14.66
CA GLY A 660 12.80 32.80 14.46
C GLY A 660 12.61 34.27 14.05
N SER A 661 11.38 34.71 13.78
CA SER A 661 11.06 36.06 13.30
C SER A 661 10.25 36.92 14.29
N SER A 662 10.00 36.44 15.51
CA SER A 662 9.42 37.27 16.57
C SER A 662 10.52 37.95 17.39
N PRO A 663 10.64 39.31 17.39
CA PRO A 663 11.10 39.98 18.59
C PRO A 663 10.05 39.68 19.67
N ASP A 664 10.50 39.21 20.83
CA ASP A 664 9.69 38.86 21.99
C ASP A 664 8.57 39.88 22.23
N SER A 665 7.37 39.60 21.70
CA SER A 665 6.23 40.52 21.78
C SER A 665 5.39 40.29 23.04
N GLY A 666 5.75 39.29 23.86
CA GLY A 666 5.05 38.97 25.10
C GLY A 666 3.59 38.55 24.93
N LEU A 667 3.10 38.36 23.70
CA LEU A 667 1.73 37.97 23.39
C LEU A 667 1.59 36.44 23.37
N VAL A 668 0.47 35.94 23.87
CA VAL A 668 0.10 34.52 23.89
C VAL A 668 -1.06 34.27 22.94
N ASN A 669 -1.04 33.13 22.24
CA ASN A 669 -2.15 32.73 21.40
C ASN A 669 -3.29 32.13 22.27
N PHE A 670 -4.47 32.75 22.21
CA PHE A 670 -5.68 32.28 22.87
C PHE A 670 -6.85 32.29 21.88
N LEU A 671 -7.36 31.10 21.53
CA LEU A 671 -8.44 30.89 20.54
C LEU A 671 -8.16 31.52 19.16
N GLY A 672 -6.91 31.42 18.67
CA GLY A 672 -6.54 31.95 17.35
C GLY A 672 -6.31 33.46 17.33
N MET A 673 -6.33 34.12 18.49
CA MET A 673 -5.99 35.55 18.65
C MET A 673 -4.70 35.70 19.46
N ASN A 674 -3.83 36.62 19.06
CA ASN A 674 -2.63 37.00 19.84
C ASN A 674 -3.01 38.07 20.86
N LEU A 675 -3.01 37.72 22.14
CA LEU A 675 -3.45 38.56 23.25
C LEU A 675 -2.35 38.72 24.29
N GLU A 676 -2.41 39.79 25.10
CA GLU A 676 -1.51 39.88 26.26
C GLU A 676 -1.82 38.76 27.27
N PRO A 677 -0.84 38.29 28.07
CA PRO A 677 -1.03 37.20 29.02
C PRO A 677 -2.13 37.47 30.07
N GLN A 678 -2.40 38.75 30.36
CA GLN A 678 -3.50 39.16 31.23
C GLN A 678 -4.87 39.02 30.52
N GLN A 679 -4.96 39.42 29.25
CA GLN A 679 -6.17 39.31 28.45
C GLN A 679 -6.55 37.85 28.19
N ALA A 680 -5.57 36.99 27.91
CA ALA A 680 -5.80 35.54 27.77
C ALA A 680 -6.28 34.90 29.08
N ARG A 681 -5.73 35.32 30.23
CA ARG A 681 -6.21 34.87 31.56
C ARG A 681 -7.64 35.30 31.82
N VAL A 682 -8.01 36.54 31.50
CA VAL A 682 -9.39 37.02 31.61
C VAL A 682 -10.31 36.20 30.70
N GLY A 683 -9.89 35.93 29.46
CA GLY A 683 -10.61 35.05 28.53
C GLY A 683 -10.85 33.64 29.08
N GLN A 684 -9.84 33.03 29.70
CA GLN A 684 -9.98 31.73 30.37
C GLN A 684 -10.99 31.76 31.52
N TRP A 685 -10.96 32.79 32.37
CA TRP A 685 -11.93 32.95 33.46
C TRP A 685 -13.36 33.19 32.96
N VAL A 686 -13.52 33.95 31.86
CA VAL A 686 -14.83 34.17 31.24
C VAL A 686 -15.38 32.87 30.64
N LEU A 687 -14.56 32.08 29.93
CA LEU A 687 -14.99 30.78 29.39
C LEU A 687 -15.32 29.78 30.50
N LEU A 688 -14.53 29.75 31.57
CA LEU A 688 -14.81 28.92 32.73
C LEU A 688 -16.15 29.33 33.38
N PHE A 689 -16.39 30.62 33.56
CA PHE A 689 -17.64 31.13 34.11
C PHE A 689 -18.83 30.78 33.22
N LEU A 690 -18.71 30.97 31.89
CA LEU A 690 -19.74 30.58 30.92
C LEU A 690 -20.02 29.07 30.96
N GLY A 691 -18.97 28.25 31.03
CA GLY A 691 -19.10 26.80 31.14
C GLY A 691 -19.81 26.36 32.42
N VAL A 692 -19.47 26.95 33.56
CA VAL A 692 -20.13 26.68 34.85
C VAL A 692 -21.58 27.17 34.83
N ALA A 693 -21.85 28.36 34.28
CA ALA A 693 -23.21 28.89 34.15
C ALA A 693 -24.09 27.98 33.27
N LEU A 694 -23.54 27.47 32.16
CA LEU A 694 -24.23 26.53 31.28
C LEU A 694 -24.51 25.20 31.99
N LEU A 695 -23.56 24.69 32.78
CA LEU A 695 -23.71 23.49 33.59
C LEU A 695 -24.83 23.65 34.64
N VAL A 696 -24.85 24.79 35.35
CA VAL A 696 -25.89 25.08 36.34
C VAL A 696 -27.27 25.22 35.68
N ALA A 697 -27.34 25.90 34.53
CA ALA A 697 -28.57 26.05 33.77
C ALA A 697 -29.11 24.70 33.30
N THR A 698 -28.25 23.83 32.77
CA THR A 698 -28.63 22.48 32.31
C THR A 698 -29.06 21.58 33.47
N LEU A 699 -28.38 21.62 34.62
CA LEU A 699 -28.80 20.91 35.83
C LEU A 699 -30.15 21.42 36.35
N GLY A 700 -30.38 22.74 36.37
CA GLY A 700 -31.66 23.33 36.74
C GLY A 700 -32.79 22.94 35.81
N LEU A 701 -32.55 22.92 34.50
CA LEU A 701 -33.51 22.47 33.48
C LEU A 701 -33.85 20.99 33.66
N THR A 702 -32.83 20.17 33.91
CA THR A 702 -32.97 18.73 34.16
C THR A 702 -33.79 18.46 35.44
N GLN A 703 -33.52 19.20 36.52
CA GLN A 703 -34.29 19.08 37.76
C GLN A 703 -35.74 19.52 37.58
N ARG A 704 -35.99 20.60 36.82
CA ARG A 704 -37.34 21.07 36.52
C ARG A 704 -38.12 20.07 35.67
N LEU A 705 -37.48 19.48 34.65
CA LEU A 705 -38.05 18.42 33.82
C LEU A 705 -38.37 17.16 34.65
N CYS A 706 -37.46 16.75 35.56
CA CYS A 706 -37.70 15.64 36.48
C CYS A 706 -38.84 15.92 37.47
N SER A 707 -38.98 17.16 37.97
CA SER A 707 -40.06 17.58 38.86
C SER A 707 -41.43 17.55 38.17
N ILE A 708 -41.50 18.08 36.94
CA ILE A 708 -42.73 18.03 36.11
C ILE A 708 -43.13 16.57 35.83
N ARG A 709 -42.15 15.70 35.53
CA ARG A 709 -42.38 14.26 35.31
C ARG A 709 -42.87 13.55 36.58
N ARG A 710 -42.37 13.91 37.77
CA ARG A 710 -42.85 13.37 39.06
C ARG A 710 -44.24 13.87 39.44
N HIS A 711 -44.57 15.13 39.17
CA HIS A 711 -45.93 15.64 39.43
C HIS A 711 -46.99 15.05 38.52
N SER A 712 -46.63 14.66 37.28
CA SER A 712 -47.50 13.91 36.37
C SER A 712 -47.78 12.47 36.81
N LEU A 713 -46.94 11.87 37.68
CA LEU A 713 -47.02 10.46 38.08
C LEU A 713 -47.67 10.22 39.46
N HIS A 714 -48.06 11.28 40.18
CA HIS A 714 -48.67 11.19 41.53
C HIS A 714 -50.14 11.60 41.64
N GLN A 715 -50.88 11.69 40.53
CA GLN A 715 -52.34 11.73 40.55
C GLN A 715 -52.95 10.36 40.17
N SER A 716 -53.24 9.56 41.20
CA SER A 716 -54.11 8.38 41.19
C SER A 716 -54.65 8.26 42.62
N HIS A 717 -55.90 8.01 42.98
CA HIS A 717 -57.15 7.60 42.33
C HIS A 717 -58.24 7.81 43.42
N ARG A 718 -59.51 8.06 43.08
CA ARG A 718 -60.66 7.61 43.91
C ARG A 718 -61.89 7.39 43.03
N GLY A 719 -62.21 6.13 42.76
CA GLY A 719 -63.59 5.69 42.47
C GLY A 719 -64.40 5.61 43.77
N PRO A 720 -65.73 5.34 43.74
CA PRO A 720 -66.13 3.92 43.67
C PRO A 720 -67.51 3.57 43.04
N GLN A 721 -67.56 2.32 42.54
CA GLN A 721 -68.58 1.24 42.59
C GLN A 721 -70.10 1.41 42.35
N PHE A 722 -70.56 0.58 41.39
CA PHE A 722 -71.74 -0.31 41.28
C PHE A 722 -73.20 0.20 41.32
N GLY A 723 -73.97 -0.19 40.29
CA GLY A 723 -75.43 -0.46 40.38
C GLY A 723 -76.28 -0.22 39.12
N SER A 724 -76.56 -1.30 38.38
CA SER A 724 -77.84 -1.74 37.75
C SER A 724 -78.87 -0.77 37.14
N GLU A 725 -79.45 -1.22 36.00
CA GLU A 725 -80.80 -0.90 35.44
C GLU A 725 -81.01 0.53 34.88
N VAL A 726 -81.81 0.84 33.87
CA VAL A 726 -82.54 0.15 32.79
C VAL A 726 -83.11 1.29 31.90
N GLU A 727 -83.31 1.02 30.61
CA GLU A 727 -84.29 1.66 29.71
C GLU A 727 -84.20 3.12 29.16
N LEU A 728 -84.41 3.17 27.83
CA LEU A 728 -85.26 4.11 27.05
C LEU A 728 -84.81 5.59 27.00
N ARG A 729 -84.79 6.30 25.87
CA ARG A 729 -85.66 6.27 24.68
C ARG A 729 -85.06 7.19 23.60
N HIS A 730 -85.36 6.85 22.34
CA HIS A 730 -85.40 7.71 21.14
C HIS A 730 -85.29 9.23 21.33
N SER A 731 -84.38 9.86 20.58
CA SER A 731 -84.70 10.60 19.33
C SER A 731 -83.42 10.92 18.58
#